data_AF-A0A852TBH8-F1
#
_entry.id   AF-A0A852TBH8-F1
#
_cell.length_a   1.000
_cell.length_b   1.000
_cell.length_c   1.000
_cell.angle_alpha   90.00
_cell.angle_beta   90.00
_cell.angle_gamma   90.00
#
_symmetry.space_group_name_H-M   'P 1'
#
loop_
_entity.id
_entity.type
_entity.pdbx_description
1 polymer ?
#
loop_
_entity_poly.entity_id
_entity_poly.type
_entity_poly.pdbx_seq_one_letter_code
_entity_poly.pdbx_strand_id
1 'polypeptide(L)'
;MKKRKILSTALTLSLGLGLFNVAATPLNVKAVEKGSKFGVTADLALANDERLIEMLKREGKIAKNASPAEAEKALKVYLKAKSQSTKTKDKLPKAIANIKEDNNSISNGLKNGNGNKLGQAKKDTVAPVQKENYNGEVRTDKVLVLAIDFPDYRTGSITKEETDMWYEDYPKSHFQDMVFGDNGYKGPDGKTYVSMKQYYEQQSGGSYSVEGEIAGWYTADHPAKYYGENVPAPDGNDAAARTLVYEALKKAAKDPNVDLSEYDAWDRDDYDGDGVYAEPDGLIDHLMVIHAGVGEEAGGGSLGGDAIWSHRSKLSTGPVAVPGGSSNSDRFGGLLGAWDYTIEPEDGAAGVFTHEFGHDLGLPDEYDTIYSGAGEPVEYWSLMSSGSWTGAIPGTEPPGISPYSRQMLQDLHGGNWLSGTTLNSTEIDKNGTTFLLDEAVTKGTNNDAVRVDLPDKETVVNTPASGKNEYYGGKGDELDNSMSTTVDLTNATNAVLNFKAWYDIETDWDYASVQVKEAGSNTWTAIKGNITTDTNPNKQNPGNGITGSSNGWVDASFDLSAYTGKNIELRLNYWTDVAVSLTGFYVDDISITVDGSKVLTDDAEGSSSFKLDGFKTDQGKFFSNRYYLLEWRTHNGVDIGLKNIRRGASLMSYDKGLVVWYVDESYGDDNWTGIHPGEGFLGVVDADQHTNYWSDKAVGSTRYQMHDAAFGLSKTEKMFLNYPGQFTMTDNFTQRNPLFDDSANYSNPGLVDAGRNVPKYGLKFRVVGESSDGTVGKVLIFK
;
A
#
# COMPACT_ATOMS: atom_id res chain seq x y z
N MET A 1 77.34 -10.88 -29.15
CA MET A 1 75.91 -10.48 -29.09
C MET A 1 75.24 -11.30 -28.01
N LYS A 2 75.09 -10.75 -26.80
CA LYS A 2 74.52 -11.43 -25.62
C LYS A 2 73.63 -10.43 -24.87
N LYS A 3 72.42 -10.90 -24.54
CA LYS A 3 71.44 -10.47 -23.52
C LYS A 3 71.60 -9.04 -22.95
N ARG A 4 70.62 -8.17 -23.22
CA ARG A 4 70.42 -6.92 -22.46
C ARG A 4 69.44 -7.16 -21.30
N LYS A 5 69.98 -7.07 -20.08
CA LYS A 5 69.27 -6.70 -18.85
C LYS A 5 69.19 -5.17 -18.83
N ILE A 6 68.08 -4.60 -18.36
CA ILE A 6 68.04 -3.23 -17.86
C ILE A 6 67.44 -3.28 -16.44
N LEU A 7 68.24 -2.73 -15.53
CA LEU A 7 67.95 -2.48 -14.12
C LEU A 7 66.79 -1.49 -13.98
N SER A 8 65.97 -1.65 -12.93
CA SER A 8 65.47 -0.49 -12.21
C SER A 8 65.70 -0.69 -10.70
N THR A 9 66.13 0.39 -10.09
CA THR A 9 66.77 0.52 -8.80
C THR A 9 65.73 0.60 -7.70
N ALA A 10 65.99 -0.07 -6.57
CA ALA A 10 65.27 0.13 -5.33
C ALA A 10 65.64 1.49 -4.73
N LEU A 11 64.64 2.28 -4.35
CA LEU A 11 64.80 3.40 -3.42
C LEU A 11 63.73 3.26 -2.35
N THR A 12 64.17 2.83 -1.17
CA THR A 12 63.41 2.79 0.08
C THR A 12 63.16 4.23 0.55
N LEU A 13 61.90 4.62 0.64
CA LEU A 13 61.47 5.81 1.36
C LEU A 13 60.30 5.45 2.28
N SER A 14 60.64 5.42 3.56
CA SER A 14 59.73 5.47 4.69
C SER A 14 58.97 6.79 4.69
N LEU A 15 57.64 6.75 4.55
CA LEU A 15 56.75 7.80 5.03
C LEU A 15 55.57 7.15 5.75
N GLY A 16 55.39 7.54 7.00
CA GLY A 16 54.28 7.14 7.84
C GLY A 16 52.97 7.66 7.26
N LEU A 17 52.07 6.73 6.97
CA LEU A 17 50.65 7.00 6.81
C LEU A 17 50.04 7.00 8.21
N GLY A 18 49.69 8.20 8.68
CA GLY A 18 48.74 8.35 9.77
C GLY A 18 47.42 7.74 9.32
N LEU A 19 47.03 6.65 9.97
CA LEU A 19 45.71 6.07 9.87
C LEU A 19 44.71 7.09 10.43
N PHE A 20 44.05 7.83 9.54
CA PHE A 20 42.72 8.36 9.86
C PHE A 20 41.75 7.19 9.76
N ASN A 21 41.64 6.44 10.86
CA ASN A 21 40.43 5.67 11.12
C ASN A 21 39.30 6.69 11.26
N VAL A 22 38.55 6.92 10.18
CA VAL A 22 37.16 7.32 10.32
C VAL A 22 36.49 6.09 10.90
N ALA A 23 36.37 6.05 12.22
CA ALA A 23 35.53 5.06 12.86
C ALA A 23 34.11 5.32 12.33
N ALA A 24 33.67 4.48 11.40
CA ALA A 24 32.24 4.26 11.19
C ALA A 24 31.67 3.98 12.58
N THR A 25 30.88 4.91 13.09
CA THR A 25 30.06 4.63 14.25
C THR A 25 29.17 3.45 13.86
N PRO A 26 29.28 2.27 14.50
CA PRO A 26 28.35 1.21 14.20
C PRO A 26 26.96 1.75 14.53
N LEU A 27 26.07 1.73 13.54
CA LEU A 27 24.64 1.82 13.79
C LEU A 27 24.32 0.65 14.72
N ASN A 28 24.20 0.96 16.01
CA ASN A 28 23.93 -0.03 17.04
C ASN A 28 22.54 -0.61 16.75
N VAL A 29 22.47 -1.92 16.54
CA VAL A 29 21.22 -2.64 16.76
C VAL A 29 20.84 -2.38 18.21
N LYS A 30 19.72 -1.67 18.43
CA LYS A 30 19.24 -1.46 19.79
C LYS A 30 18.93 -2.83 20.37
N ALA A 31 19.58 -3.18 21.48
CA ALA A 31 19.04 -4.20 22.36
C ALA A 31 17.63 -3.74 22.76
N VAL A 32 16.63 -4.61 22.59
CA VAL A 32 15.24 -4.34 22.92
C VAL A 32 15.17 -3.78 24.35
N GLU A 33 14.82 -2.50 24.50
CA GLU A 33 14.30 -2.01 25.76
C GLU A 33 13.04 -2.84 26.06
N LYS A 34 12.99 -3.44 27.25
CA LYS A 34 11.85 -4.22 27.74
C LYS A 34 10.50 -3.66 27.24
N GLY A 35 9.82 -4.46 26.42
CA GLY A 35 8.37 -4.48 26.23
C GLY A 35 7.67 -3.12 26.34
N SER A 36 7.85 -2.26 25.34
CA SER A 36 6.92 -1.17 25.12
C SER A 36 5.66 -1.73 24.43
N LYS A 37 4.53 -1.75 25.14
CA LYS A 37 3.20 -2.03 24.57
C LYS A 37 2.83 -0.91 23.59
N PHE A 38 3.23 -1.02 22.33
CA PHE A 38 2.71 -0.18 21.25
C PHE A 38 1.68 -1.03 20.51
N GLY A 39 0.42 -0.60 20.53
CA GLY A 39 -0.66 -1.27 19.81
C GLY A 39 -0.32 -1.42 18.33
N VAL A 40 -0.78 -2.50 17.70
CA VAL A 40 -0.68 -2.72 16.25
C VAL A 40 -2.03 -2.48 15.61
N THR A 41 -2.08 -1.75 14.49
CA THR A 41 -3.34 -1.49 13.78
C THR A 41 -3.82 -2.78 13.11
N ALA A 42 -5.11 -3.06 13.25
CA ALA A 42 -5.79 -4.18 12.60
C ALA A 42 -5.84 -4.00 11.06
N ASP A 43 -5.59 -5.07 10.29
CA ASP A 43 -5.92 -5.09 8.85
C ASP A 43 -7.39 -5.42 8.67
N LEU A 44 -8.09 -4.41 8.19
CA LEU A 44 -9.52 -4.39 8.10
C LEU A 44 -10.05 -5.12 6.85
N ALA A 45 -9.25 -5.41 5.82
CA ALA A 45 -9.67 -6.25 4.68
C ALA A 45 -10.07 -7.64 5.17
N LEU A 46 -9.38 -8.10 6.22
CA LEU A 46 -9.60 -9.40 6.80
C LEU A 46 -10.83 -9.47 7.71
N ALA A 47 -11.58 -8.38 7.90
CA ALA A 47 -12.80 -8.42 8.68
C ALA A 47 -13.85 -9.36 8.07
N ASN A 48 -14.21 -10.41 8.81
CA ASN A 48 -15.35 -11.25 8.48
C ASN A 48 -16.59 -10.70 9.19
N ASP A 49 -17.33 -9.83 8.48
CA ASP A 49 -18.52 -9.15 9.00
C ASP A 49 -19.49 -10.07 9.75
N GLU A 50 -19.78 -11.25 9.18
CA GLU A 50 -20.77 -12.18 9.73
C GLU A 50 -20.28 -12.74 11.08
N ARG A 51 -19.01 -13.15 11.15
CA ARG A 51 -18.41 -13.68 12.37
C ARG A 51 -18.19 -12.62 13.44
N LEU A 52 -17.80 -11.41 13.05
CA LEU A 52 -17.71 -10.28 13.95
C LEU A 52 -19.08 -9.91 14.52
N ILE A 53 -20.14 -9.88 13.68
CA ILE A 53 -21.51 -9.66 14.17
C ILE A 53 -21.93 -10.76 15.14
N GLU A 54 -21.59 -12.03 14.89
CA GLU A 54 -21.85 -13.14 15.82
C GLU A 54 -21.12 -12.97 17.15
N MET A 55 -19.84 -12.58 17.11
CA MET A 55 -19.05 -12.25 18.30
C MET A 55 -19.72 -11.11 19.09
N LEU A 56 -20.06 -10.00 18.44
CA LEU A 56 -20.70 -8.85 19.08
C LEU A 56 -22.07 -9.20 19.68
N LYS A 57 -22.83 -10.11 19.04
CA LYS A 57 -24.08 -10.67 19.60
C LYS A 57 -23.83 -11.59 20.80
N ARG A 58 -22.79 -12.43 20.74
CA ARG A 58 -22.38 -13.34 21.82
C ARG A 58 -21.93 -12.56 23.07
N GLU A 59 -21.21 -11.46 22.87
CA GLU A 59 -20.76 -10.54 23.91
C GLU A 59 -21.87 -9.62 24.45
N GLY A 60 -23.05 -9.63 23.83
CA GLY A 60 -24.17 -8.77 24.21
C GLY A 60 -24.00 -7.30 23.84
N LYS A 61 -23.02 -6.96 22.98
CA LYS A 61 -22.85 -5.62 22.40
C LYS A 61 -23.95 -5.30 21.37
N ILE A 62 -24.49 -6.33 20.72
CA ILE A 62 -25.63 -6.24 19.80
C ILE A 62 -26.74 -7.19 20.26
N ALA A 63 -28.01 -6.80 20.06
CA ALA A 63 -29.14 -7.68 20.35
C ALA A 63 -29.10 -8.95 19.48
N LYS A 64 -29.43 -10.11 20.04
CA LYS A 64 -29.42 -11.39 19.31
C LYS A 64 -30.31 -11.39 18.06
N ASN A 65 -31.39 -10.62 18.10
CA ASN A 65 -32.37 -10.45 17.02
C ASN A 65 -32.25 -9.09 16.31
N ALA A 66 -31.11 -8.40 16.41
CA ALA A 66 -30.86 -7.16 15.68
C ALA A 66 -31.08 -7.36 14.18
N SER A 67 -31.65 -6.35 13.50
CA SER A 67 -31.76 -6.34 12.03
C SER A 67 -30.36 -6.25 11.37
N PRO A 68 -30.20 -6.50 10.06
CA PRO A 68 -28.91 -6.42 9.40
C PRO A 68 -28.39 -5.00 9.46
N ALA A 69 -29.27 -4.01 9.25
CA ALA A 69 -28.90 -2.61 9.36
C ALA A 69 -28.42 -2.22 10.78
N GLU A 70 -29.06 -2.77 11.83
CA GLU A 70 -28.60 -2.55 13.21
C GLU A 70 -27.26 -3.24 13.48
N ALA A 71 -27.10 -4.48 13.00
CA ALA A 71 -25.89 -5.26 13.16
C ALA A 71 -24.71 -4.65 12.39
N GLU A 72 -24.91 -4.26 11.14
CA GLU A 72 -23.94 -3.62 10.27
C GLU A 72 -23.55 -2.23 10.82
N LYS A 73 -24.52 -1.47 11.33
CA LYS A 73 -24.20 -0.19 11.99
C LYS A 73 -23.31 -0.39 13.22
N ALA A 74 -23.60 -1.39 14.04
CA ALA A 74 -22.79 -1.69 15.21
C ALA A 74 -21.41 -2.26 14.86
N LEU A 75 -21.33 -3.10 13.82
CA LEU A 75 -20.09 -3.57 13.24
C LEU A 75 -19.23 -2.40 12.75
N LYS A 76 -19.79 -1.47 11.97
CA LYS A 76 -19.08 -0.26 11.50
C LYS A 76 -18.55 0.58 12.65
N VAL A 77 -19.32 0.73 13.74
CA VAL A 77 -18.84 1.44 14.94
C VAL A 77 -17.64 0.72 15.57
N TYR A 78 -17.70 -0.60 15.68
CA TYR A 78 -16.61 -1.41 16.20
C TYR A 78 -15.36 -1.36 15.31
N LEU A 79 -15.51 -1.54 13.99
CA LEU A 79 -14.41 -1.51 13.02
C LEU A 79 -13.77 -0.11 12.90
N LYS A 80 -14.58 0.95 12.98
CA LYS A 80 -14.08 2.33 13.01
C LYS A 80 -13.31 2.63 14.30
N ALA A 81 -13.71 2.06 15.43
CA ALA A 81 -12.93 2.21 16.65
C ALA A 81 -11.59 1.46 16.55
N LYS A 82 -11.60 0.26 15.95
CA LYS A 82 -10.39 -0.53 15.64
C LYS A 82 -9.42 0.20 14.70
N SER A 83 -9.93 0.86 13.67
CA SER A 83 -9.08 1.63 12.74
C SER A 83 -8.46 2.88 13.39
N GLN A 84 -9.13 3.46 14.38
CA GLN A 84 -8.72 4.71 15.03
C GLN A 84 -7.72 4.52 16.18
N SER A 85 -7.45 3.29 16.64
CA SER A 85 -6.66 3.04 17.86
C SER A 85 -5.16 3.35 17.78
N THR A 86 -4.55 3.60 16.61
CA THR A 86 -3.26 4.30 16.47
C THR A 86 -3.04 4.84 15.05
N LYS A 87 -2.58 6.10 14.92
CA LYS A 87 -2.23 6.77 13.66
C LYS A 87 -0.87 6.34 13.06
N THR A 88 -0.48 5.08 13.18
CA THR A 88 0.70 4.58 12.46
C THR A 88 0.23 3.95 11.17
N LYS A 89 0.18 4.76 10.09
CA LYS A 89 0.15 4.24 8.72
C LYS A 89 1.49 3.55 8.50
N ASP A 90 1.53 2.22 8.56
CA ASP A 90 2.71 1.46 8.12
C ASP A 90 2.78 1.57 6.59
N LYS A 91 3.55 2.55 6.11
CA LYS A 91 3.80 2.71 4.68
C LYS A 91 4.81 1.67 4.17
N LEU A 92 4.62 1.37 2.89
CA LEU A 92 5.45 0.56 2.00
C LEU A 92 6.96 0.81 2.15
N PRO A 93 7.82 -0.19 1.90
CA PRO A 93 9.28 -0.07 1.97
C PRO A 93 9.87 1.09 1.16
N LYS A 94 11.03 1.60 1.60
CA LYS A 94 11.66 2.83 1.11
C LYS A 94 12.02 2.79 -0.38
N ALA A 95 12.28 1.64 -1.00
CA ALA A 95 12.51 1.54 -2.44
C ALA A 95 11.28 1.89 -3.31
N ILE A 96 10.06 1.78 -2.77
CA ILE A 96 8.82 2.16 -3.48
C ILE A 96 8.56 3.67 -3.35
N ALA A 97 8.94 4.27 -2.21
CA ALA A 97 8.84 5.71 -1.98
C ALA A 97 9.99 6.51 -2.62
N ASN A 98 11.16 5.88 -2.82
CA ASN A 98 12.36 6.47 -3.44
C ASN A 98 12.54 6.09 -4.92
N ILE A 99 11.45 5.79 -5.64
CA ILE A 99 11.38 6.31 -7.02
C ILE A 99 11.55 7.81 -6.82
N LYS A 100 12.78 8.32 -7.05
CA LYS A 100 13.09 9.75 -6.95
C LYS A 100 11.91 10.53 -7.49
N GLU A 101 11.59 11.66 -6.89
CA GLU A 101 10.90 12.78 -7.56
C GLU A 101 11.69 13.29 -8.79
N ASP A 102 12.36 12.43 -9.56
CA ASP A 102 12.36 12.62 -10.99
C ASP A 102 10.89 12.55 -11.41
N ASN A 103 10.43 13.51 -12.20
CA ASN A 103 9.10 13.55 -12.83
C ASN A 103 8.84 12.37 -13.81
N ASN A 104 9.47 11.22 -13.58
CA ASN A 104 9.25 9.98 -14.29
C ASN A 104 8.31 9.13 -13.44
N SER A 105 7.04 9.17 -13.83
CA SER A 105 6.01 8.18 -13.50
C SER A 105 6.61 6.80 -13.20
N ILE A 106 6.05 6.08 -12.22
CA ILE A 106 6.16 4.61 -12.08
C ILE A 106 6.30 4.02 -13.49
N SER A 107 7.40 3.33 -13.75
CA SER A 107 7.81 2.93 -15.09
C SER A 107 6.82 1.89 -15.64
N ASN A 108 5.73 2.37 -16.22
CA ASN A 108 4.54 1.57 -16.55
C ASN A 108 4.89 0.27 -17.29
N GLY A 109 4.65 -0.88 -16.67
CA GLY A 109 4.89 -2.21 -17.25
C GLY A 109 4.07 -2.45 -18.51
N LEU A 110 2.88 -1.84 -18.58
CA LEU A 110 2.05 -1.75 -19.79
C LEU A 110 2.59 -0.82 -20.89
N LYS A 111 3.62 0.00 -20.60
CA LYS A 111 4.35 0.84 -21.58
C LYS A 111 5.72 0.25 -21.94
N ASN A 112 6.29 -0.59 -21.09
CA ASN A 112 7.66 -1.12 -21.22
C ASN A 112 7.73 -2.61 -21.59
N GLY A 113 6.61 -3.33 -21.65
CA GLY A 113 6.58 -4.72 -22.12
C GLY A 113 7.09 -4.87 -23.55
N ASN A 114 7.69 -6.01 -23.87
CA ASN A 114 8.00 -6.42 -25.24
C ASN A 114 6.68 -6.52 -26.03
N GLY A 115 6.24 -5.40 -26.63
CA GLY A 115 4.92 -5.14 -27.23
C GLY A 115 4.54 -6.01 -28.44
N ASN A 116 4.68 -7.33 -28.32
CA ASN A 116 4.29 -8.30 -29.34
C ASN A 116 2.83 -8.74 -29.21
N LYS A 117 2.11 -8.35 -28.15
CA LYS A 117 0.65 -8.52 -28.07
C LYS A 117 0.00 -7.50 -29.00
N LEU A 118 -0.07 -7.86 -30.29
CA LEU A 118 -0.55 -7.02 -31.38
C LEU A 118 -2.03 -6.67 -31.17
N GLY A 119 -2.28 -5.58 -30.45
CA GLY A 119 -3.59 -5.02 -30.19
C GLY A 119 -4.23 -4.45 -31.45
N GLN A 120 -4.88 -5.31 -32.24
CA GLN A 120 -6.15 -5.02 -32.92
C GLN A 120 -6.86 -6.35 -33.24
N ALA A 121 -8.14 -6.48 -32.88
CA ALA A 121 -8.96 -7.63 -33.26
C ALA A 121 -9.29 -7.60 -34.78
N LYS A 122 -8.44 -8.23 -35.61
CA LYS A 122 -8.59 -8.27 -37.08
C LYS A 122 -9.69 -9.19 -37.60
N LYS A 123 -10.23 -10.06 -36.75
CA LYS A 123 -11.27 -11.04 -37.09
C LYS A 123 -12.59 -10.70 -36.41
N ASP A 124 -13.69 -11.01 -37.07
CA ASP A 124 -15.03 -10.84 -36.51
C ASP A 124 -15.34 -11.90 -35.43
N THR A 125 -14.87 -13.13 -35.61
CA THR A 125 -14.95 -14.20 -34.62
C THR A 125 -13.80 -14.12 -33.62
N VAL A 126 -14.12 -14.15 -32.33
CA VAL A 126 -13.17 -14.18 -31.22
C VAL A 126 -12.79 -15.63 -30.93
N ALA A 127 -11.49 -15.94 -30.93
CA ALA A 127 -10.99 -17.26 -30.56
C ALA A 127 -10.84 -17.38 -29.04
N PRO A 128 -10.96 -18.59 -28.46
CA PRO A 128 -10.54 -18.89 -27.11
C PRO A 128 -9.13 -18.43 -26.77
N VAL A 129 -8.85 -18.31 -25.47
CA VAL A 129 -7.53 -17.91 -24.96
C VAL A 129 -6.49 -18.93 -25.40
N GLN A 130 -5.35 -18.43 -25.85
CA GLN A 130 -4.19 -19.27 -26.18
C GLN A 130 -3.13 -19.00 -25.15
N LYS A 131 -2.97 -19.93 -24.20
CA LYS A 131 -1.97 -19.81 -23.13
C LYS A 131 -0.56 -19.70 -23.71
N GLU A 132 0.21 -18.77 -23.18
CA GLU A 132 1.64 -18.66 -23.46
C GLU A 132 2.44 -19.23 -22.28
N ASN A 133 3.55 -19.91 -22.59
CA ASN A 133 4.48 -20.35 -21.57
C ASN A 133 5.47 -19.22 -21.28
N TYR A 134 5.64 -18.89 -20.01
CA TYR A 134 6.71 -18.02 -19.58
C TYR A 134 8.07 -18.74 -19.69
N ASN A 135 9.03 -18.10 -20.33
CA ASN A 135 10.39 -18.62 -20.53
C ASN A 135 11.48 -17.66 -20.00
N GLY A 136 11.07 -16.64 -19.23
CA GLY A 136 12.00 -15.70 -18.59
C GLY A 136 12.53 -16.26 -17.27
N GLU A 137 13.25 -15.42 -16.52
CA GLU A 137 13.75 -15.76 -15.19
C GLU A 137 12.59 -15.85 -14.20
N VAL A 138 12.65 -16.85 -13.32
CA VAL A 138 11.67 -17.07 -12.26
C VAL A 138 12.29 -16.66 -10.95
N ARG A 139 11.71 -15.66 -10.29
CA ARG A 139 12.06 -15.31 -8.92
C ARG A 139 11.36 -16.28 -7.97
N THR A 140 12.12 -16.88 -7.06
CA THR A 140 11.57 -17.74 -6.00
C THR A 140 12.07 -17.24 -4.67
N ASP A 141 11.15 -16.76 -3.84
CA ASP A 141 11.49 -16.21 -2.54
C ASP A 141 11.28 -17.25 -1.44
N LYS A 142 12.18 -17.25 -0.45
CA LYS A 142 12.06 -18.09 0.74
C LYS A 142 11.24 -17.38 1.80
N VAL A 143 10.21 -18.04 2.31
CA VAL A 143 9.31 -17.50 3.33
C VAL A 143 9.48 -18.27 4.64
N LEU A 144 9.90 -17.58 5.70
CA LEU A 144 9.99 -18.14 7.03
C LEU A 144 8.60 -18.15 7.68
N VAL A 145 8.03 -19.35 7.90
CA VAL A 145 6.74 -19.48 8.58
C VAL A 145 6.92 -20.10 9.96
N LEU A 146 6.59 -19.34 11.00
CA LEU A 146 6.71 -19.77 12.40
C LEU A 146 5.34 -20.04 13.02
N ALA A 147 5.07 -21.27 13.45
CA ALA A 147 3.86 -21.60 14.18
C ALA A 147 4.06 -21.52 15.71
N ILE A 148 3.17 -20.83 16.42
CA ILE A 148 3.25 -20.62 17.87
C ILE A 148 1.89 -20.72 18.59
N ASP A 149 1.84 -21.54 19.65
CA ASP A 149 0.67 -21.71 20.52
C ASP A 149 0.87 -21.07 21.90
N PHE A 150 -0.17 -21.10 22.73
CA PHE A 150 -0.16 -20.49 24.06
C PHE A 150 -0.22 -21.53 25.18
N PRO A 151 0.28 -21.24 26.39
CA PRO A 151 0.17 -22.12 27.53
C PRO A 151 -1.27 -22.50 27.90
N ASP A 152 -2.22 -21.58 27.69
CA ASP A 152 -3.65 -21.70 28.00
C ASP A 152 -4.53 -22.01 26.78
N TYR A 153 -4.01 -21.85 25.55
CA TYR A 153 -4.70 -22.17 24.32
C TYR A 153 -3.75 -22.84 23.33
N ARG A 154 -3.93 -24.16 23.15
CA ARG A 154 -3.04 -25.00 22.33
C ARG A 154 -3.55 -25.12 20.90
N THR A 155 -2.65 -25.38 19.95
CA THR A 155 -3.06 -25.81 18.61
C THR A 155 -4.02 -27.00 18.68
N GLY A 156 -5.01 -27.04 17.80
CA GLY A 156 -6.08 -28.03 17.74
C GLY A 156 -7.21 -27.81 18.76
N SER A 157 -7.24 -26.67 19.46
CA SER A 157 -8.30 -26.35 20.42
C SER A 157 -9.56 -25.76 19.76
N ILE A 158 -9.50 -25.41 18.47
CA ILE A 158 -10.62 -24.83 17.72
C ILE A 158 -11.74 -25.87 17.56
N THR A 159 -12.97 -25.43 17.82
CA THR A 159 -14.19 -26.22 17.69
C THR A 159 -14.93 -25.91 16.40
N LYS A 160 -15.78 -26.83 15.97
CA LYS A 160 -16.53 -26.72 14.70
C LYS A 160 -17.49 -25.53 14.67
N GLU A 161 -17.95 -25.09 15.83
CA GLU A 161 -18.86 -23.97 15.95
C GLU A 161 -18.15 -22.61 15.81
N GLU A 162 -16.83 -22.58 16.00
CA GLU A 162 -16.03 -21.34 16.02
C GLU A 162 -15.59 -20.88 14.62
N THR A 163 -15.47 -21.79 13.65
CA THR A 163 -14.99 -21.45 12.30
C THR A 163 -15.60 -22.34 11.20
N ASP A 164 -15.70 -21.80 9.99
CA ASP A 164 -16.05 -22.57 8.79
C ASP A 164 -14.85 -23.35 8.24
N MET A 165 -13.63 -22.92 8.58
CA MET A 165 -12.35 -23.54 8.23
C MET A 165 -11.94 -24.64 9.22
N TRP A 166 -12.90 -25.41 9.72
CA TRP A 166 -12.67 -26.35 10.81
C TRP A 166 -12.09 -27.70 10.37
N TYR A 167 -11.05 -28.16 11.06
CA TYR A 167 -10.46 -29.50 10.92
C TYR A 167 -10.41 -30.21 12.28
N GLU A 168 -10.31 -31.54 12.27
CA GLU A 168 -10.08 -32.31 13.52
C GLU A 168 -8.71 -31.99 14.15
N ASP A 169 -7.72 -31.74 13.30
CA ASP A 169 -6.38 -31.29 13.65
C ASP A 169 -5.81 -30.34 12.59
N TYR A 170 -4.88 -29.47 13.01
CA TYR A 170 -4.14 -28.55 12.13
C TYR A 170 -2.65 -28.92 12.13
N PRO A 171 -2.28 -30.07 11.53
CA PRO A 171 -0.90 -30.50 11.51
C PRO A 171 -0.05 -29.54 10.67
N LYS A 172 1.27 -29.48 10.92
CA LYS A 172 2.17 -28.65 10.10
C LYS A 172 2.08 -28.94 8.59
N SER A 173 1.79 -30.19 8.22
CA SER A 173 1.59 -30.56 6.81
C SER A 173 0.40 -29.84 6.17
N HIS A 174 -0.64 -29.51 6.94
CA HIS A 174 -1.76 -28.72 6.44
C HIS A 174 -1.30 -27.33 5.99
N PHE A 175 -0.56 -26.63 6.85
CA PHE A 175 0.01 -25.31 6.53
C PHE A 175 1.07 -25.39 5.44
N GLN A 176 1.89 -26.44 5.43
CA GLN A 176 2.87 -26.68 4.37
C GLN A 176 2.19 -26.79 3.00
N ASP A 177 1.11 -27.57 2.90
CA ASP A 177 0.34 -27.73 1.67
C ASP A 177 -0.38 -26.43 1.30
N MET A 178 -0.92 -25.70 2.28
CA MET A 178 -1.67 -24.46 2.07
C MET A 178 -0.79 -23.31 1.60
N VAL A 179 0.40 -23.15 2.15
CA VAL A 179 1.31 -22.06 1.80
C VAL A 179 2.18 -22.45 0.59
N PHE A 180 2.78 -23.65 0.61
CA PHE A 180 3.84 -24.04 -0.33
C PHE A 180 3.48 -25.24 -1.24
N GLY A 181 2.29 -25.81 -1.12
CA GLY A 181 1.94 -27.07 -1.79
C GLY A 181 1.80 -26.93 -3.32
N ASP A 182 2.56 -27.71 -4.08
CA ASP A 182 2.48 -27.76 -5.55
C ASP A 182 1.15 -28.33 -6.07
N ASN A 183 0.41 -29.03 -5.21
CA ASN A 183 -0.85 -29.72 -5.54
C ASN A 183 -2.05 -29.12 -4.80
N GLY A 184 -1.88 -27.92 -4.23
CA GLY A 184 -2.89 -27.28 -3.39
C GLY A 184 -3.03 -27.94 -2.02
N TYR A 185 -4.08 -27.56 -1.29
CA TYR A 185 -4.36 -28.05 0.06
C TYR A 185 -5.79 -28.57 0.20
N LYS A 186 -6.01 -29.43 1.19
CA LYS A 186 -7.34 -29.98 1.47
C LYS A 186 -8.15 -29.03 2.36
N GLY A 187 -9.31 -28.62 1.89
CA GLY A 187 -10.30 -27.90 2.71
C GLY A 187 -11.10 -28.83 3.62
N PRO A 188 -11.88 -28.28 4.57
CA PRO A 188 -12.75 -29.06 5.47
C PRO A 188 -13.78 -29.94 4.76
N ASP A 189 -14.18 -29.59 3.54
CA ASP A 189 -15.11 -30.37 2.72
C ASP A 189 -14.42 -31.47 1.88
N GLY A 190 -13.11 -31.68 2.08
CA GLY A 190 -12.30 -32.69 1.39
C GLY A 190 -11.89 -32.30 -0.04
N LYS A 191 -12.33 -31.14 -0.55
CA LYS A 191 -11.88 -30.62 -1.85
C LYS A 191 -10.45 -30.13 -1.75
N THR A 192 -9.79 -30.08 -2.91
CA THR A 192 -8.47 -29.45 -3.05
C THR A 192 -8.65 -28.01 -3.49
N TYR A 193 -8.03 -27.09 -2.77
CA TYR A 193 -8.01 -25.65 -3.04
C TYR A 193 -6.60 -25.21 -3.42
N VAL A 194 -6.51 -24.06 -4.08
CA VAL A 194 -5.25 -23.47 -4.55
C VAL A 194 -4.41 -23.03 -3.35
N SER A 195 -3.15 -23.47 -3.29
CA SER A 195 -2.19 -22.98 -2.28
C SER A 195 -1.74 -21.55 -2.58
N MET A 196 -1.17 -20.84 -1.59
CA MET A 196 -0.60 -19.50 -1.81
C MET A 196 0.48 -19.53 -2.90
N LYS A 197 1.36 -20.53 -2.90
CA LYS A 197 2.34 -20.75 -3.98
C LYS A 197 1.68 -20.84 -5.35
N GLN A 198 0.72 -21.76 -5.52
CA GLN A 198 0.02 -21.92 -6.79
C GLN A 198 -0.74 -20.66 -7.21
N TYR A 199 -1.26 -19.90 -6.24
CA TYR A 199 -1.94 -18.63 -6.50
C TYR A 199 -0.98 -17.63 -7.14
N TYR A 200 0.19 -17.40 -6.52
CA TYR A 200 1.17 -16.45 -7.03
C TYR A 200 1.85 -16.92 -8.32
N GLU A 201 2.06 -18.22 -8.50
CA GLU A 201 2.48 -18.79 -9.80
C GLU A 201 1.44 -18.50 -10.89
N GLN A 202 0.13 -18.61 -10.59
CA GLN A 202 -0.93 -18.29 -11.55
C GLN A 202 -1.00 -16.79 -11.84
N GLN A 203 -0.97 -15.92 -10.82
CA GLN A 203 -1.07 -14.47 -10.97
C GLN A 203 0.12 -13.87 -11.72
N SER A 204 1.33 -14.38 -11.46
CA SER A 204 2.57 -13.97 -12.11
C SER A 204 2.80 -14.64 -13.47
N GLY A 205 1.93 -15.56 -13.90
CA GLY A 205 2.18 -16.33 -15.11
C GLY A 205 3.41 -17.23 -15.06
N GLY A 206 3.83 -17.63 -13.86
CA GLY A 206 4.99 -18.47 -13.60
C GLY A 206 6.31 -17.71 -13.49
N SER A 207 6.31 -16.37 -13.40
CA SER A 207 7.54 -15.59 -13.18
C SER A 207 7.93 -15.43 -11.72
N TYR A 208 7.02 -15.76 -10.80
CA TYR A 208 7.23 -15.63 -9.37
C TYR A 208 6.66 -16.85 -8.64
N SER A 209 7.39 -17.33 -7.64
CA SER A 209 7.01 -18.43 -6.76
C SER A 209 7.54 -18.18 -5.35
N VAL A 210 7.03 -18.95 -4.40
CA VAL A 210 7.52 -18.99 -3.02
C VAL A 210 7.89 -20.42 -2.64
N GLU A 211 8.84 -20.54 -1.71
CA GLU A 211 9.19 -21.81 -1.06
C GLU A 211 9.51 -21.58 0.44
N GLY A 212 9.48 -22.65 1.22
CA GLY A 212 9.74 -22.57 2.66
C GLY A 212 9.24 -23.78 3.43
N GLU A 213 9.43 -23.76 4.74
CA GLU A 213 8.97 -24.79 5.66
C GLU A 213 8.27 -24.21 6.88
N ILE A 214 7.32 -24.97 7.43
CA ILE A 214 6.64 -24.60 8.68
C ILE A 214 7.47 -25.03 9.91
N ALA A 215 8.01 -24.04 10.61
CA ALA A 215 8.73 -24.22 11.87
C ALA A 215 7.79 -24.19 13.09
N GLY A 216 8.19 -24.82 14.20
CA GLY A 216 7.34 -25.01 15.39
C GLY A 216 6.54 -26.32 15.37
N TRP A 217 5.40 -26.44 16.04
CA TRP A 217 4.76 -25.44 16.93
C TRP A 217 5.62 -25.12 18.15
N TYR A 218 5.92 -23.84 18.33
CA TYR A 218 6.50 -23.34 19.56
C TYR A 218 5.41 -22.98 20.56
N THR A 219 5.75 -22.83 21.84
CA THR A 219 4.80 -22.37 22.86
C THR A 219 5.24 -21.08 23.48
N ALA A 220 4.40 -20.05 23.40
CA ALA A 220 4.61 -18.74 24.00
C ALA A 220 4.83 -18.80 25.52
N ASP A 221 5.54 -17.83 26.08
CA ASP A 221 5.89 -17.75 27.49
C ASP A 221 4.72 -17.24 28.35
N HIS A 222 3.74 -16.59 27.72
CA HIS A 222 2.54 -16.03 28.36
C HIS A 222 1.22 -16.56 27.76
N PRO A 223 0.09 -16.45 28.48
CA PRO A 223 -1.25 -16.75 27.94
C PRO A 223 -1.63 -15.91 26.72
N ALA A 224 -2.55 -16.40 25.87
CA ALA A 224 -3.00 -15.73 24.64
C ALA A 224 -3.38 -14.25 24.87
N LYS A 225 -4.16 -13.99 25.92
CA LYS A 225 -4.58 -12.66 26.35
C LYS A 225 -3.43 -11.65 26.51
N TYR A 226 -2.25 -12.08 26.96
CA TYR A 226 -1.12 -11.17 27.14
C TYR A 226 -0.71 -10.48 25.82
N TYR A 227 -0.88 -11.19 24.70
CA TYR A 227 -0.51 -10.73 23.37
C TYR A 227 -1.68 -10.06 22.64
N GLY A 228 -2.86 -10.69 22.66
CA GLY A 228 -4.03 -10.27 21.88
C GLY A 228 -5.08 -9.45 22.63
N GLU A 229 -4.93 -9.13 23.93
CA GLU A 229 -5.92 -8.26 24.58
C GLU A 229 -5.99 -6.88 23.90
N ASN A 230 -7.21 -6.38 23.70
CA ASN A 230 -7.41 -5.06 23.12
C ASN A 230 -7.12 -3.92 24.10
N VAL A 231 -6.27 -2.98 23.69
CA VAL A 231 -5.89 -1.79 24.49
C VAL A 231 -6.08 -0.49 23.70
N PRO A 232 -6.47 0.62 24.36
CA PRO A 232 -6.89 0.74 25.76
C PRO A 232 -8.34 0.32 26.03
N ALA A 233 -9.08 -0.10 25.01
CA ALA A 233 -10.50 -0.44 25.06
C ALA A 233 -10.79 -1.76 24.31
N PRO A 234 -11.94 -2.41 24.53
CA PRO A 234 -12.29 -3.68 23.88
C PRO A 234 -12.39 -3.67 22.36
N ASP A 235 -12.38 -2.48 21.75
CA ASP A 235 -12.37 -2.19 20.32
C ASP A 235 -11.06 -1.51 19.89
N GLY A 236 -10.04 -1.52 20.74
CA GLY A 236 -8.69 -1.01 20.47
C GLY A 236 -7.78 -2.06 19.82
N ASN A 237 -6.48 -1.81 19.83
CA ASN A 237 -5.48 -2.63 19.14
C ASN A 237 -4.92 -3.76 20.01
N ASP A 238 -4.33 -4.76 19.37
CA ASP A 238 -3.60 -5.84 20.05
C ASP A 238 -2.50 -5.30 20.98
N ALA A 239 -2.46 -5.77 22.21
CA ALA A 239 -1.52 -5.26 23.22
C ALA A 239 -0.06 -5.53 22.92
N ALA A 240 0.28 -6.71 22.38
CA ALA A 240 1.66 -7.17 22.28
C ALA A 240 1.93 -8.22 21.18
N ALA A 241 1.22 -8.19 20.05
CA ALA A 241 1.48 -9.10 18.91
C ALA A 241 2.96 -9.11 18.45
N ARG A 242 3.60 -7.93 18.34
CA ARG A 242 5.06 -7.80 18.07
C ARG A 242 5.94 -8.59 19.04
N THR A 243 5.52 -8.68 20.30
CA THR A 243 6.25 -9.46 21.32
C THR A 243 6.14 -10.96 21.04
N LEU A 244 4.97 -11.45 20.60
CA LEU A 244 4.77 -12.85 20.22
C LEU A 244 5.68 -13.24 19.04
N VAL A 245 5.71 -12.40 18.00
CA VAL A 245 6.56 -12.60 16.81
C VAL A 245 8.04 -12.67 17.20
N TYR A 246 8.52 -11.71 18.00
CA TYR A 246 9.90 -11.73 18.48
C TYR A 246 10.22 -12.96 19.34
N GLU A 247 9.24 -13.44 20.10
CA GLU A 247 9.38 -14.66 20.90
C GLU A 247 9.45 -15.92 20.03
N ALA A 248 8.64 -16.00 18.97
CA ALA A 248 8.68 -17.07 17.98
C ALA A 248 10.06 -17.12 17.29
N LEU A 249 10.60 -15.97 16.85
CA LEU A 249 11.95 -15.87 16.29
C LEU A 249 13.03 -16.36 17.26
N LYS A 250 12.93 -15.98 18.54
CA LYS A 250 13.86 -16.43 19.59
C LYS A 250 13.81 -17.94 19.84
N LYS A 251 12.64 -18.57 19.65
CA LYS A 251 12.49 -20.03 19.77
C LYS A 251 12.99 -20.73 18.52
N ALA A 252 12.68 -20.20 17.34
CA ALA A 252 13.19 -20.69 16.05
C ALA A 252 14.72 -20.67 15.99
N ALA A 253 15.37 -19.61 16.47
CA ALA A 253 16.84 -19.53 16.51
C ALA A 253 17.51 -20.57 17.44
N LYS A 254 16.75 -21.28 18.27
CA LYS A 254 17.23 -22.39 19.11
C LYS A 254 16.82 -23.75 18.56
N ASP A 255 16.00 -23.79 17.52
CA ASP A 255 15.55 -25.00 16.88
C ASP A 255 16.65 -25.50 15.93
N PRO A 256 17.28 -26.65 16.20
CA PRO A 256 18.36 -27.15 15.35
C PRO A 256 17.89 -27.57 13.95
N ASN A 257 16.57 -27.57 13.69
CA ASN A 257 15.99 -27.89 12.39
C ASN A 257 15.68 -26.65 11.54
N VAL A 258 15.95 -25.44 12.05
CA VAL A 258 15.70 -24.18 11.35
C VAL A 258 17.02 -23.43 11.16
N ASP A 259 17.43 -23.26 9.91
CA ASP A 259 18.54 -22.38 9.57
C ASP A 259 17.99 -21.01 9.15
N LEU A 260 18.04 -20.05 10.06
CA LEU A 260 17.50 -18.70 9.80
C LEU A 260 18.32 -17.92 8.76
N SER A 261 19.57 -18.32 8.49
CA SER A 261 20.41 -17.63 7.49
C SER A 261 19.95 -17.90 6.06
N GLU A 262 19.12 -18.91 5.83
CA GLU A 262 18.57 -19.21 4.51
C GLU A 262 17.44 -18.27 4.08
N TYR A 263 16.91 -17.47 5.00
CA TYR A 263 15.78 -16.56 4.77
C TYR A 263 16.21 -15.10 4.61
N ASP A 264 17.49 -14.87 4.32
CA ASP A 264 18.10 -13.58 4.02
C ASP A 264 18.89 -13.75 2.72
N ALA A 265 18.22 -13.49 1.62
CA ALA A 265 18.71 -13.73 0.26
C ALA A 265 18.35 -12.61 -0.71
N TRP A 266 17.51 -11.64 -0.30
CA TRP A 266 17.03 -10.57 -1.15
C TRP A 266 17.23 -9.19 -0.52
N ASP A 267 18.10 -8.40 -1.15
CA ASP A 267 18.30 -7.00 -0.83
C ASP A 267 17.22 -6.15 -1.49
N ARG A 268 16.10 -6.03 -0.77
CA ARG A 268 14.93 -5.27 -1.23
C ARG A 268 15.25 -3.80 -1.53
N ASP A 269 16.16 -3.20 -0.80
CA ASP A 269 16.40 -1.76 -0.84
C ASP A 269 17.69 -1.37 -1.59
N ASP A 270 18.42 -2.35 -2.17
CA ASP A 270 19.75 -2.15 -2.80
C ASP A 270 20.64 -1.30 -1.88
N TYR A 271 20.76 -1.74 -0.63
CA TYR A 271 21.23 -0.90 0.48
C TYR A 271 22.68 -0.44 0.29
N ASP A 272 23.48 -1.19 -0.46
CA ASP A 272 24.86 -0.87 -0.80
C ASP A 272 25.01 -0.18 -2.18
N GLY A 273 23.94 -0.14 -2.98
CA GLY A 273 23.80 0.61 -4.21
C GLY A 273 24.57 0.02 -5.38
N ASP A 274 24.80 -1.29 -5.39
CA ASP A 274 25.51 -1.98 -6.46
C ASP A 274 24.59 -2.49 -7.60
N GLY A 275 23.27 -2.44 -7.37
CA GLY A 275 22.22 -2.84 -8.31
C GLY A 275 21.96 -4.35 -8.36
N VAL A 276 22.48 -5.13 -7.42
CA VAL A 276 22.27 -6.56 -7.27
C VAL A 276 21.33 -6.81 -6.09
N TYR A 277 20.08 -7.15 -6.41
CA TYR A 277 19.07 -7.38 -5.39
C TYR A 277 19.08 -8.85 -4.89
N ALA A 278 19.61 -9.78 -5.68
CA ALA A 278 19.66 -11.21 -5.36
C ALA A 278 20.86 -11.54 -4.46
N GLU A 279 20.98 -10.81 -3.35
CA GLU A 279 21.99 -11.04 -2.31
C GLU A 279 21.48 -10.68 -0.91
N PRO A 280 22.12 -11.18 0.16
CA PRO A 280 21.69 -10.95 1.54
C PRO A 280 21.90 -9.49 2.00
N ASP A 281 20.88 -8.89 2.61
CA ASP A 281 20.97 -7.55 3.22
C ASP A 281 21.07 -7.58 4.75
N GLY A 282 21.10 -8.77 5.34
CA GLY A 282 21.12 -8.92 6.79
C GLY A 282 19.74 -8.93 7.44
N LEU A 283 18.65 -8.97 6.67
CA LEU A 283 17.27 -9.05 7.14
C LEU A 283 16.60 -10.34 6.66
N ILE A 284 15.66 -10.85 7.45
CA ILE A 284 14.75 -11.88 6.98
C ILE A 284 13.87 -11.28 5.86
N ASP A 285 13.91 -11.88 4.67
CA ASP A 285 13.23 -11.44 3.45
C ASP A 285 11.70 -11.39 3.67
N HIS A 286 11.15 -12.52 4.16
CA HIS A 286 9.72 -12.74 4.34
C HIS A 286 9.46 -13.53 5.63
N LEU A 287 8.69 -12.95 6.57
CA LEU A 287 8.34 -13.56 7.86
C LEU A 287 6.82 -13.63 8.05
N MET A 288 6.30 -14.86 8.16
CA MET A 288 4.92 -15.17 8.54
C MET A 288 4.87 -15.85 9.90
N VAL A 289 3.84 -15.56 10.69
CA VAL A 289 3.63 -16.17 12.00
C VAL A 289 2.20 -16.70 12.13
N ILE A 290 2.08 -18.01 12.32
CA ILE A 290 0.78 -18.64 12.57
C ILE A 290 0.58 -18.74 14.08
N HIS A 291 -0.46 -18.09 14.62
CA HIS A 291 -0.82 -18.23 16.03
C HIS A 291 -1.97 -19.23 16.23
N ALA A 292 -1.99 -19.94 17.36
CA ALA A 292 -3.10 -20.85 17.69
C ALA A 292 -4.43 -20.08 17.87
N GLY A 293 -5.54 -20.72 17.48
CA GLY A 293 -6.90 -20.15 17.62
C GLY A 293 -7.43 -19.41 16.39
N VAL A 294 -8.68 -18.95 16.51
CA VAL A 294 -9.38 -18.17 15.48
C VAL A 294 -8.97 -16.70 15.60
N GLY A 295 -8.72 -16.03 14.47
CA GLY A 295 -8.37 -14.60 14.45
C GLY A 295 -9.51 -13.71 14.95
N GLU A 296 -9.18 -12.58 15.59
CA GLU A 296 -10.19 -11.64 16.09
C GLU A 296 -11.09 -11.12 14.95
N GLU A 297 -10.52 -10.92 13.76
CA GLU A 297 -11.22 -10.50 12.54
C GLU A 297 -12.31 -11.49 12.10
N ALA A 298 -12.23 -12.74 12.55
CA ALA A 298 -13.22 -13.79 12.37
C ALA A 298 -13.96 -14.13 13.68
N GLY A 299 -14.01 -13.19 14.63
CA GLY A 299 -14.76 -13.29 15.88
C GLY A 299 -14.03 -14.01 17.02
N GLY A 300 -12.74 -14.35 16.85
CA GLY A 300 -11.82 -14.79 17.89
C GLY A 300 -12.14 -16.14 18.56
N GLY A 301 -13.13 -16.89 18.06
CA GLY A 301 -13.58 -18.13 18.68
C GLY A 301 -13.86 -17.98 20.18
N SER A 302 -13.29 -18.86 21.00
CA SER A 302 -13.38 -18.84 22.46
C SER A 302 -12.44 -17.84 23.13
N LEU A 303 -11.43 -17.34 22.42
CA LEU A 303 -10.59 -16.23 22.88
C LEU A 303 -11.33 -14.88 22.73
N GLY A 304 -12.26 -14.76 21.79
CA GLY A 304 -12.99 -13.52 21.51
C GLY A 304 -12.03 -12.36 21.25
N GLY A 305 -12.29 -11.18 21.84
CA GLY A 305 -11.38 -10.03 21.73
C GLY A 305 -10.05 -10.13 22.51
N ASP A 306 -9.69 -11.31 23.04
CA ASP A 306 -8.33 -11.61 23.51
C ASP A 306 -7.52 -12.39 22.44
N ALA A 307 -8.12 -12.72 21.28
CA ALA A 307 -7.44 -13.24 20.10
C ALA A 307 -6.66 -12.12 19.38
N ILE A 308 -5.64 -12.48 18.62
CA ILE A 308 -4.89 -11.56 17.76
C ILE A 308 -5.71 -11.30 16.49
N TRP A 309 -5.71 -10.05 16.03
CA TRP A 309 -6.26 -9.68 14.73
C TRP A 309 -5.17 -9.85 13.66
N SER A 310 -5.44 -10.58 12.58
CA SER A 310 -4.45 -10.83 11.52
C SER A 310 -3.97 -9.54 10.84
N HIS A 311 -2.66 -9.37 10.67
CA HIS A 311 -2.10 -8.15 10.08
C HIS A 311 -0.66 -8.31 9.58
N ARG A 312 -0.27 -7.38 8.70
CA ARG A 312 1.13 -7.02 8.39
C ARG A 312 1.59 -5.81 9.19
N SER A 313 2.78 -5.88 9.79
CA SER A 313 3.37 -4.75 10.54
C SER A 313 4.90 -4.84 10.58
N LYS A 314 5.54 -3.81 11.14
CA LYS A 314 6.96 -3.84 11.52
C LYS A 314 7.16 -4.19 12.99
N LEU A 315 8.22 -4.91 13.33
CA LEU A 315 8.63 -5.23 14.71
C LEU A 315 9.02 -3.98 15.51
N SER A 316 9.61 -2.99 14.83
CA SER A 316 9.94 -1.69 15.40
C SER A 316 10.13 -0.64 14.29
N THR A 317 10.45 0.61 14.64
CA THR A 317 10.77 1.66 13.66
C THR A 317 11.98 1.33 12.77
N GLY A 318 12.79 0.34 13.16
CA GLY A 318 13.82 -0.23 12.30
C GLY A 318 14.03 -1.73 12.55
N PRO A 319 15.02 -2.34 11.88
CA PRO A 319 15.34 -3.75 12.09
C PRO A 319 15.70 -4.08 13.53
N VAL A 320 15.27 -5.27 13.97
CA VAL A 320 15.54 -5.82 15.31
C VAL A 320 16.42 -7.06 15.15
N ALA A 321 17.51 -7.16 15.91
CA ALA A 321 18.36 -8.35 15.88
C ALA A 321 17.58 -9.61 16.29
N VAL A 322 17.71 -10.65 15.48
CA VAL A 322 17.19 -11.99 15.76
C VAL A 322 18.14 -12.70 16.73
N PRO A 323 17.69 -13.05 17.96
CA PRO A 323 18.58 -13.61 18.97
C PRO A 323 19.23 -14.93 18.55
N GLY A 324 20.54 -14.93 18.35
CA GLY A 324 21.28 -16.13 17.93
C GLY A 324 21.26 -16.38 16.42
N GLY A 325 20.62 -15.53 15.63
CA GLY A 325 20.69 -15.55 14.18
C GLY A 325 21.96 -14.88 13.66
N SER A 326 22.47 -15.39 12.54
CA SER A 326 23.60 -14.82 11.80
C SER A 326 23.24 -14.70 10.33
N SER A 327 23.75 -13.66 9.69
CA SER A 327 23.59 -13.40 8.26
C SER A 327 24.92 -13.61 7.52
N ASN A 328 24.82 -13.86 6.22
CA ASN A 328 25.97 -13.85 5.30
C ASN A 328 26.33 -12.43 4.81
N SER A 329 25.50 -11.44 5.09
CA SER A 329 25.78 -10.02 4.89
C SER A 329 26.73 -9.49 5.98
N ASP A 330 27.56 -8.50 5.67
CA ASP A 330 28.36 -7.79 6.67
C ASP A 330 27.56 -6.68 7.39
N ARG A 331 26.36 -6.38 6.90
CA ARG A 331 25.37 -5.51 7.54
C ARG A 331 25.10 -5.99 8.97
N PHE A 332 24.97 -5.02 9.88
CA PHE A 332 24.86 -5.25 11.33
C PHE A 332 25.98 -6.08 11.97
N GLY A 333 27.15 -6.20 11.33
CA GLY A 333 28.27 -7.00 11.82
C GLY A 333 28.04 -8.51 11.70
N GLY A 334 27.27 -8.95 10.71
CA GLY A 334 26.92 -10.36 10.47
C GLY A 334 25.78 -10.88 11.35
N LEU A 335 25.07 -9.99 12.05
CA LEU A 335 23.88 -10.35 12.80
C LEU A 335 22.67 -10.34 11.86
N LEU A 336 21.82 -11.36 11.97
CA LEU A 336 20.54 -11.37 11.28
C LEU A 336 19.55 -10.44 11.98
N GLY A 337 18.86 -9.62 11.19
CA GLY A 337 17.76 -8.77 11.61
C GLY A 337 16.41 -9.29 11.12
N ALA A 338 15.34 -8.85 11.78
CA ALA A 338 13.97 -8.99 11.30
C ALA A 338 13.29 -7.63 11.40
N TRP A 339 12.42 -7.30 10.46
CA TRP A 339 11.75 -6.01 10.45
C TRP A 339 10.27 -6.13 10.14
N ASP A 340 9.93 -6.50 8.92
CA ASP A 340 8.55 -6.72 8.50
C ASP A 340 8.10 -8.12 8.94
N TYR A 341 6.82 -8.25 9.28
CA TYR A 341 6.19 -9.53 9.58
C TYR A 341 4.71 -9.49 9.20
N THR A 342 4.17 -10.68 8.98
CA THR A 342 2.75 -10.97 8.87
C THR A 342 2.38 -11.97 9.97
N ILE A 343 1.16 -11.88 10.50
CA ILE A 343 0.66 -12.78 11.55
C ILE A 343 -0.81 -13.15 11.27
N GLU A 344 -1.09 -14.44 11.34
CA GLU A 344 -2.33 -15.06 10.85
C GLU A 344 -2.77 -16.18 11.81
N PRO A 345 -4.06 -16.58 11.79
CA PRO A 345 -4.60 -17.51 12.76
C PRO A 345 -4.46 -18.96 12.27
N GLU A 346 -4.58 -19.90 13.20
CA GLU A 346 -4.55 -21.34 12.94
C GLU A 346 -5.67 -21.79 11.99
N ASP A 347 -6.82 -21.10 11.99
CA ASP A 347 -7.92 -21.35 11.05
C ASP A 347 -7.90 -20.49 9.78
N GLY A 348 -6.82 -19.73 9.55
CA GLY A 348 -6.66 -18.92 8.35
C GLY A 348 -6.75 -19.77 7.09
N ALA A 349 -7.61 -19.37 6.14
CA ALA A 349 -7.64 -19.96 4.81
C ALA A 349 -6.57 -19.33 3.90
N ALA A 350 -6.26 -19.98 2.78
CA ALA A 350 -5.25 -19.50 1.84
C ALA A 350 -5.44 -18.04 1.40
N GLY A 351 -6.67 -17.53 1.34
CA GLY A 351 -6.95 -16.13 1.01
C GLY A 351 -6.33 -15.12 1.98
N VAL A 352 -6.31 -15.40 3.29
CA VAL A 352 -5.69 -14.54 4.31
C VAL A 352 -4.17 -14.49 4.12
N PHE A 353 -3.53 -15.66 4.05
CA PHE A 353 -2.08 -15.77 3.80
C PHE A 353 -1.67 -15.10 2.50
N THR A 354 -2.48 -15.26 1.46
CA THR A 354 -2.18 -14.68 0.14
C THR A 354 -2.31 -13.15 0.17
N HIS A 355 -3.32 -12.61 0.86
CA HIS A 355 -3.53 -11.17 1.04
C HIS A 355 -2.36 -10.52 1.78
N GLU A 356 -2.01 -11.07 2.94
CA GLU A 356 -0.92 -10.56 3.78
C GLU A 356 0.43 -10.61 3.07
N PHE A 357 0.69 -11.69 2.32
CA PHE A 357 1.87 -11.76 1.46
C PHE A 357 1.86 -10.72 0.33
N GLY A 358 0.68 -10.28 -0.11
CA GLY A 358 0.54 -9.21 -1.09
C GLY A 358 1.12 -7.89 -0.58
N HIS A 359 0.92 -7.56 0.70
CA HIS A 359 1.56 -6.41 1.33
C HIS A 359 3.07 -6.54 1.42
N ASP A 360 3.57 -7.75 1.65
CA ASP A 360 5.01 -8.01 1.68
C ASP A 360 5.66 -7.79 0.32
N LEU A 361 4.92 -8.08 -0.76
CA LEU A 361 5.30 -7.74 -2.14
C LEU A 361 5.10 -6.26 -2.51
N GLY A 362 4.55 -5.45 -1.61
CA GLY A 362 4.40 -4.02 -1.81
C GLY A 362 3.04 -3.57 -2.37
N LEU A 363 1.99 -4.38 -2.21
CA LEU A 363 0.64 -3.97 -2.58
C LEU A 363 -0.06 -3.19 -1.46
N PRO A 364 -0.82 -2.14 -1.78
CA PRO A 364 -1.66 -1.45 -0.82
C PRO A 364 -2.97 -2.21 -0.61
N ASP A 365 -3.64 -1.90 0.50
CA ASP A 365 -5.06 -2.17 0.68
C ASP A 365 -5.89 -1.41 -0.35
N GLU A 366 -6.82 -2.11 -0.99
CA GLU A 366 -7.73 -1.51 -1.97
C GLU A 366 -9.09 -1.19 -1.39
N TYR A 367 -9.33 -1.49 -0.10
CA TYR A 367 -10.59 -1.22 0.57
C TYR A 367 -10.66 0.12 1.30
N ASP A 368 -11.83 0.51 1.81
CA ASP A 368 -11.97 1.66 2.72
C ASP A 368 -11.29 1.36 4.08
N THR A 369 -10.00 1.67 4.18
CA THR A 369 -9.12 1.32 5.32
C THR A 369 -9.55 1.91 6.68
N ILE A 370 -10.46 2.87 6.71
CA ILE A 370 -10.97 3.43 7.97
C ILE A 370 -12.45 3.12 8.21
N TYR A 371 -13.08 2.34 7.34
CA TYR A 371 -14.54 2.12 7.31
C TYR A 371 -15.31 3.44 7.42
N SER A 372 -14.94 4.40 6.58
CA SER A 372 -15.60 5.70 6.54
C SER A 372 -17.07 5.59 6.10
N GLY A 373 -17.38 4.63 5.22
CA GLY A 373 -18.67 4.47 4.56
C GLY A 373 -19.23 3.04 4.58
N ALA A 374 -19.90 2.68 3.49
CA ALA A 374 -20.54 1.37 3.27
C ALA A 374 -19.72 0.40 2.42
N GLY A 375 -18.42 0.67 2.25
CA GLY A 375 -17.52 -0.06 1.39
C GLY A 375 -17.21 0.71 0.11
N GLU A 376 -16.00 0.53 -0.39
CA GLU A 376 -15.51 1.07 -1.64
C GLU A 376 -15.94 0.22 -2.85
N PRO A 377 -16.01 0.76 -4.07
CA PRO A 377 -16.38 -0.02 -5.25
C PRO A 377 -15.21 -0.90 -5.75
N VAL A 378 -14.68 -1.78 -4.91
CA VAL A 378 -13.71 -2.84 -5.26
C VAL A 378 -14.22 -4.18 -4.73
N GLU A 379 -14.35 -4.32 -3.41
CA GLU A 379 -14.94 -5.48 -2.72
C GLU A 379 -14.35 -6.82 -3.24
N TYR A 380 -15.20 -7.77 -3.65
CA TYR A 380 -14.77 -9.10 -4.08
C TYR A 380 -14.04 -9.13 -5.43
N TRP A 381 -13.90 -8.01 -6.15
CA TRP A 381 -13.18 -8.01 -7.43
C TRP A 381 -11.67 -8.20 -7.31
N SER A 382 -11.09 -7.96 -6.13
CA SER A 382 -9.65 -8.05 -5.90
C SER A 382 -9.30 -8.75 -4.58
N LEU A 383 -8.22 -9.53 -4.62
CA LEU A 383 -7.58 -10.07 -3.41
C LEU A 383 -7.28 -8.98 -2.37
N MET A 384 -6.84 -7.79 -2.78
CA MET A 384 -6.43 -6.70 -1.88
C MET A 384 -7.60 -5.90 -1.29
N SER A 385 -8.83 -6.38 -1.47
CA SER A 385 -10.03 -5.94 -0.74
C SER A 385 -10.71 -7.19 -0.17
N SER A 386 -12.03 -7.30 -0.24
CA SER A 386 -12.81 -8.42 0.32
C SER A 386 -12.60 -9.74 -0.43
N GLY A 387 -11.88 -9.74 -1.56
CA GLY A 387 -11.59 -10.96 -2.33
C GLY A 387 -10.88 -12.04 -1.53
N SER A 388 -10.06 -11.68 -0.53
CA SER A 388 -9.42 -12.64 0.39
C SER A 388 -10.39 -13.59 1.09
N TRP A 389 -11.68 -13.25 1.17
CA TRP A 389 -12.74 -14.04 1.82
C TRP A 389 -13.65 -14.83 0.88
N THR A 390 -13.43 -14.82 -0.44
CA THR A 390 -14.27 -15.63 -1.34
C THR A 390 -14.07 -17.12 -1.16
N GLY A 391 -15.12 -17.87 -1.44
CA GLY A 391 -15.18 -19.31 -1.30
C GLY A 391 -16.48 -19.77 -0.67
N ALA A 392 -16.94 -20.96 -1.08
CA ALA A 392 -18.07 -21.60 -0.40
C ALA A 392 -17.73 -21.87 1.08
N ILE A 393 -16.46 -22.12 1.36
CA ILE A 393 -15.89 -21.94 2.69
C ILE A 393 -15.11 -20.62 2.61
N PRO A 394 -15.45 -19.60 3.42
CA PRO A 394 -14.83 -18.28 3.30
C PRO A 394 -13.30 -18.34 3.28
N GLY A 395 -12.70 -17.68 2.30
CA GLY A 395 -11.25 -17.54 2.11
C GLY A 395 -10.54 -18.71 1.43
N THR A 396 -11.24 -19.78 1.05
CA THR A 396 -10.60 -20.92 0.36
C THR A 396 -10.38 -20.71 -1.14
N GLU A 397 -11.09 -19.75 -1.75
CA GLU A 397 -11.07 -19.53 -3.21
C GLU A 397 -10.85 -18.04 -3.51
N PRO A 398 -9.76 -17.38 -3.08
CA PRO A 398 -9.52 -15.96 -3.35
C PRO A 398 -9.47 -15.70 -4.88
N PRO A 399 -10.07 -14.60 -5.40
CA PRO A 399 -10.06 -14.27 -6.81
C PRO A 399 -8.72 -13.68 -7.21
N GLY A 400 -8.50 -13.39 -8.50
CA GLY A 400 -7.29 -12.70 -8.95
C GLY A 400 -7.11 -11.31 -8.34
N ILE A 401 -5.87 -10.82 -8.35
CA ILE A 401 -5.53 -9.47 -7.89
C ILE A 401 -5.93 -8.44 -8.96
N SER A 402 -6.32 -7.23 -8.55
CA SER A 402 -6.69 -6.13 -9.45
C SER A 402 -5.64 -5.87 -10.55
N PRO A 403 -6.03 -5.29 -11.70
CA PRO A 403 -5.07 -4.93 -12.73
C PRO A 403 -4.14 -3.79 -12.27
N TYR A 404 -4.52 -3.01 -11.26
CA TYR A 404 -3.66 -2.00 -10.64
C TYR A 404 -2.54 -2.66 -9.83
N SER A 405 -2.88 -3.61 -8.95
CA SER A 405 -1.87 -4.36 -8.20
C SER A 405 -0.95 -5.17 -9.13
N ARG A 406 -1.49 -5.82 -10.17
CA ARG A 406 -0.67 -6.54 -11.16
C ARG A 406 0.26 -5.59 -11.93
N GLN A 407 -0.17 -4.34 -12.18
CA GLN A 407 0.70 -3.30 -12.73
C GLN A 407 1.82 -2.96 -11.75
N MET A 408 1.52 -2.73 -10.47
CA MET A 408 2.54 -2.47 -9.45
C MET A 408 3.55 -3.61 -9.34
N LEU A 409 3.10 -4.86 -9.27
CA LEU A 409 4.00 -6.03 -9.19
C LEU A 409 4.87 -6.17 -10.44
N GLN A 410 4.33 -5.89 -11.63
CA GLN A 410 5.11 -5.88 -12.87
C GLN A 410 6.21 -4.81 -12.83
N ASP A 411 5.93 -3.66 -12.24
CA ASP A 411 6.85 -2.52 -12.19
C ASP A 411 7.91 -2.69 -11.10
N LEU A 412 7.53 -3.26 -9.96
CA LEU A 412 8.41 -3.52 -8.82
C LEU A 412 9.30 -4.75 -9.02
N HIS A 413 8.75 -5.84 -9.56
CA HIS A 413 9.39 -7.15 -9.56
C HIS A 413 9.71 -7.70 -10.96
N GLY A 414 9.30 -7.01 -12.03
CA GLY A 414 9.47 -7.51 -13.39
C GLY A 414 8.63 -8.77 -13.65
N GLY A 415 9.13 -9.70 -14.46
CA GLY A 415 8.42 -10.96 -14.73
C GLY A 415 7.20 -10.81 -15.65
N ASN A 416 6.08 -11.48 -15.33
CA ASN A 416 4.92 -11.66 -16.20
C ASN A 416 3.57 -11.47 -15.46
N TRP A 417 3.53 -10.50 -14.53
CA TRP A 417 2.32 -10.15 -13.76
C TRP A 417 1.27 -9.45 -14.61
N LEU A 418 1.68 -8.55 -15.50
CA LEU A 418 0.76 -7.81 -16.34
C LEU A 418 1.38 -7.42 -17.68
N SER A 419 0.64 -7.69 -18.75
CA SER A 419 1.01 -7.29 -20.11
C SER A 419 -0.21 -6.77 -20.87
N GLY A 420 0.01 -5.86 -21.82
CA GLY A 420 -1.11 -5.27 -22.54
C GLY A 420 -0.74 -4.05 -23.36
N THR A 421 -1.78 -3.31 -23.76
CA THR A 421 -1.65 -2.10 -24.58
C THR A 421 -2.00 -0.88 -23.75
N THR A 422 -1.22 0.20 -23.88
CA THR A 422 -1.55 1.52 -23.35
C THR A 422 -1.96 2.46 -24.49
N LEU A 423 -3.04 3.21 -24.30
CA LEU A 423 -3.54 4.22 -25.23
C LEU A 423 -3.57 5.58 -24.54
N ASN A 424 -3.22 6.65 -25.25
CA ASN A 424 -3.55 7.99 -24.77
C ASN A 424 -4.96 8.38 -25.25
N SER A 425 -5.79 8.91 -24.36
CA SER A 425 -7.15 9.34 -24.69
C SER A 425 -7.25 10.38 -25.80
N THR A 426 -6.19 11.15 -26.05
CA THR A 426 -6.12 12.12 -27.15
C THR A 426 -5.95 11.47 -28.52
N GLU A 427 -5.51 10.22 -28.58
CA GLU A 427 -5.30 9.44 -29.81
C GLU A 427 -6.54 8.62 -30.20
N ILE A 428 -7.53 8.53 -29.31
CA ILE A 428 -8.78 7.81 -29.53
C ILE A 428 -9.74 8.68 -30.34
N ASP A 429 -10.16 8.18 -31.49
CA ASP A 429 -11.11 8.85 -32.38
C ASP A 429 -12.45 8.10 -32.51
N LYS A 430 -13.34 8.64 -33.35
CA LYS A 430 -14.66 8.08 -33.63
C LYS A 430 -14.65 6.75 -34.40
N ASN A 431 -13.55 6.44 -35.09
CA ASN A 431 -13.42 5.16 -35.80
C ASN A 431 -13.17 4.05 -34.79
N GLY A 432 -12.45 4.38 -33.71
CA GLY A 432 -12.17 3.49 -32.60
C GLY A 432 -11.19 2.38 -32.95
N THR A 433 -10.74 1.67 -31.92
CA THR A 433 -9.87 0.50 -32.05
C THR A 433 -10.40 -0.65 -31.21
N THR A 434 -10.43 -1.86 -31.78
CA THR A 434 -10.85 -3.07 -31.07
C THR A 434 -9.68 -3.83 -30.49
N PHE A 435 -9.75 -4.21 -29.22
CA PHE A 435 -8.75 -5.02 -28.52
C PHE A 435 -9.33 -6.37 -28.13
N LEU A 436 -8.46 -7.38 -28.03
CA LEU A 436 -8.76 -8.65 -27.38
C LEU A 436 -8.14 -8.65 -25.99
N LEU A 437 -8.95 -9.01 -25.00
CA LEU A 437 -8.57 -9.20 -23.60
C LEU A 437 -8.72 -10.68 -23.28
N ASP A 438 -7.64 -11.33 -22.88
CA ASP A 438 -7.71 -12.66 -22.29
C ASP A 438 -8.29 -12.56 -20.87
N GLU A 439 -8.91 -13.62 -20.38
CA GLU A 439 -9.35 -13.70 -18.99
C GLU A 439 -8.19 -13.47 -18.02
N ALA A 440 -8.42 -12.73 -16.94
CA ALA A 440 -7.37 -12.25 -16.04
C ALA A 440 -6.53 -13.38 -15.41
N VAL A 441 -7.09 -14.57 -15.28
CA VAL A 441 -6.46 -15.77 -14.69
C VAL A 441 -5.52 -16.52 -15.65
N THR A 442 -5.53 -16.20 -16.94
CA THR A 442 -4.73 -16.90 -17.96
C THR A 442 -3.81 -15.92 -18.67
N LYS A 443 -2.48 -16.15 -18.58
CA LYS A 443 -1.52 -15.44 -19.43
C LYS A 443 -1.54 -16.04 -20.83
N GLY A 444 -2.18 -15.34 -21.75
CA GLY A 444 -2.31 -15.76 -23.15
C GLY A 444 -1.69 -14.79 -24.14
N THR A 445 -1.93 -15.05 -25.42
CA THR A 445 -1.39 -14.26 -26.54
C THR A 445 -2.03 -12.88 -26.71
N ASN A 446 -3.18 -12.61 -26.08
CA ASN A 446 -3.86 -11.31 -26.15
C ASN A 446 -3.56 -10.48 -24.88
N ASN A 447 -4.09 -9.26 -24.80
CA ASN A 447 -3.81 -8.37 -23.67
C ASN A 447 -4.38 -8.93 -22.37
N ASP A 448 -3.63 -8.82 -21.27
CA ASP A 448 -4.16 -9.10 -19.93
C ASP A 448 -5.04 -7.93 -19.45
N ALA A 449 -4.63 -6.71 -19.81
CA ALA A 449 -5.40 -5.48 -19.63
C ALA A 449 -5.14 -4.48 -20.75
N VAL A 450 -6.06 -3.55 -20.98
CA VAL A 450 -5.82 -2.34 -21.78
C VAL A 450 -5.87 -1.13 -20.86
N ARG A 451 -4.85 -0.29 -20.92
CA ARG A 451 -4.78 0.97 -20.17
C ARG A 451 -5.13 2.16 -21.06
N VAL A 452 -5.96 3.07 -20.56
CA VAL A 452 -6.31 4.32 -21.25
C VAL A 452 -5.87 5.50 -20.39
N ASP A 453 -4.75 6.11 -20.75
CA ASP A 453 -4.20 7.30 -20.10
C ASP A 453 -5.07 8.53 -20.39
N LEU A 454 -5.44 9.24 -19.33
CA LEU A 454 -6.17 10.50 -19.41
C LEU A 454 -5.19 11.67 -19.19
N PRO A 455 -5.56 12.90 -19.56
CA PRO A 455 -4.80 14.07 -19.14
C PRO A 455 -4.74 14.14 -17.61
N ASP A 456 -3.58 14.49 -17.07
CA ASP A 456 -3.36 14.59 -15.63
C ASP A 456 -4.44 15.43 -14.93
N LYS A 457 -4.75 15.06 -13.69
CA LYS A 457 -5.66 15.80 -12.83
C LYS A 457 -4.89 16.94 -12.19
N GLU A 458 -5.23 18.17 -12.56
CA GLU A 458 -4.75 19.38 -11.90
C GLU A 458 -5.47 19.55 -10.55
N THR A 459 -4.69 19.65 -9.46
CA THR A 459 -5.19 19.99 -8.14
C THR A 459 -4.55 21.29 -7.67
N VAL A 460 -5.39 22.27 -7.30
CA VAL A 460 -4.95 23.56 -6.76
C VAL A 460 -4.76 23.44 -5.25
N VAL A 461 -3.53 23.63 -4.80
CA VAL A 461 -3.16 23.63 -3.37
C VAL A 461 -3.39 25.02 -2.78
N ASN A 462 -2.80 26.02 -3.42
CA ASN A 462 -2.92 27.41 -3.03
C ASN A 462 -2.93 28.29 -4.30
N THR A 463 -3.08 29.60 -4.15
CA THR A 463 -2.84 30.55 -5.24
C THR A 463 -1.65 31.42 -4.83
N PRO A 464 -0.60 31.57 -5.66
CA PRO A 464 0.55 32.42 -5.36
C PRO A 464 0.14 33.78 -4.76
N ALA A 465 0.88 34.23 -3.74
CA ALA A 465 0.51 35.40 -2.95
C ALA A 465 0.48 36.67 -3.81
N SER A 466 1.38 36.73 -4.78
CA SER A 466 1.32 37.65 -5.91
C SER A 466 1.67 36.92 -7.23
N GLY A 467 1.55 37.61 -8.35
CA GLY A 467 1.99 37.04 -9.63
C GLY A 467 1.26 35.75 -10.07
N LYS A 468 2.04 34.81 -10.60
CA LYS A 468 1.65 33.49 -11.11
C LYS A 468 2.51 32.36 -10.54
N ASN A 469 3.64 32.67 -9.93
CA ASN A 469 4.62 31.72 -9.47
C ASN A 469 4.97 31.99 -8.00
N GLU A 470 5.45 30.95 -7.33
CA GLU A 470 5.93 30.98 -5.94
C GLU A 470 7.11 30.01 -5.80
N TYR A 471 7.82 30.06 -4.68
CA TYR A 471 8.84 29.05 -4.36
C TYR A 471 8.24 27.95 -3.49
N TYR A 472 8.46 26.70 -3.87
CA TYR A 472 7.99 25.52 -3.17
C TYR A 472 9.16 24.67 -2.67
N GLY A 473 9.12 24.33 -1.39
CA GLY A 473 10.12 23.54 -0.69
C GLY A 473 10.06 22.04 -0.96
N GLY A 474 9.01 21.54 -1.63
CA GLY A 474 8.81 20.12 -1.92
C GLY A 474 7.86 19.42 -0.94
N LYS A 475 7.52 18.17 -1.28
CA LYS A 475 6.73 17.23 -0.46
C LYS A 475 7.40 15.88 -0.55
N GLY A 476 7.72 15.30 0.59
CA GLY A 476 8.47 14.06 0.65
C GLY A 476 8.99 13.83 2.04
N ASP A 477 9.36 12.59 2.32
CA ASP A 477 10.00 12.18 3.56
C ASP A 477 11.53 12.39 3.39
N GLU A 478 12.24 12.67 4.48
CA GLU A 478 13.70 12.88 4.55
C GLU A 478 14.24 14.01 3.65
N LEU A 479 13.44 15.03 3.37
CA LEU A 479 13.87 16.21 2.62
C LEU A 479 14.82 17.07 3.45
N ASP A 480 15.81 17.68 2.80
CA ASP A 480 16.61 18.80 3.34
C ASP A 480 16.82 19.83 2.23
N ASN A 481 15.72 20.46 1.83
CA ASN A 481 15.69 21.42 0.74
C ASN A 481 15.99 22.82 1.26
N SER A 482 16.67 23.65 0.47
CA SER A 482 16.93 25.03 0.82
C SER A 482 17.00 25.97 -0.38
N MET A 483 16.84 27.25 -0.10
CA MET A 483 17.21 28.33 -1.02
C MET A 483 18.01 29.37 -0.26
N SER A 484 19.11 29.84 -0.84
CA SER A 484 20.09 30.68 -0.13
C SER A 484 20.58 31.88 -0.93
N THR A 485 20.93 32.96 -0.24
CA THR A 485 21.50 34.17 -0.83
C THR A 485 22.51 34.83 0.11
N THR A 486 23.31 35.75 -0.41
CA THR A 486 24.27 36.54 0.38
C THR A 486 23.71 37.93 0.62
N VAL A 487 23.83 38.43 1.84
CA VAL A 487 23.35 39.76 2.25
C VAL A 487 24.48 40.54 2.88
N ASP A 488 24.75 41.74 2.35
CA ASP A 488 25.72 42.67 2.91
C ASP A 488 25.05 43.59 3.93
N LEU A 489 25.37 43.36 5.21
CA LEU A 489 24.91 44.17 6.34
C LEU A 489 26.06 44.97 6.98
N THR A 490 27.22 45.10 6.31
CA THR A 490 28.44 45.71 6.88
C THR A 490 28.26 47.16 7.32
N ASN A 491 27.36 47.91 6.66
CA ASN A 491 27.04 49.30 6.99
C ASN A 491 25.62 49.48 7.54
N ALA A 492 24.90 48.38 7.79
CA ALA A 492 23.51 48.42 8.25
C ALA A 492 23.41 48.80 9.73
N THR A 493 22.36 49.54 10.11
CA THR A 493 21.97 49.74 11.51
C THR A 493 20.75 48.92 11.91
N ASN A 494 19.90 48.58 10.95
CA ASN A 494 18.73 47.74 11.10
C ASN A 494 18.49 46.93 9.82
N ALA A 495 18.11 45.66 9.95
CA ALA A 495 17.82 44.81 8.81
C ALA A 495 16.70 43.82 9.13
N VAL A 496 15.75 43.64 8.21
CA VAL A 496 14.60 42.75 8.37
C VAL A 496 14.36 41.97 7.08
N LEU A 497 14.20 40.64 7.19
CA LEU A 497 13.65 39.79 6.13
C LEU A 497 12.14 39.73 6.29
N ASN A 498 11.39 39.94 5.21
CA ASN A 498 9.96 39.67 5.12
C ASN A 498 9.65 38.78 3.91
N PHE A 499 8.64 37.94 4.02
CA PHE A 499 8.09 37.15 2.91
C PHE A 499 6.65 36.72 3.24
N LYS A 500 5.93 36.23 2.24
CA LYS A 500 4.67 35.50 2.41
C LYS A 500 4.99 34.02 2.57
N ALA A 501 4.35 33.36 3.52
CA ALA A 501 4.48 31.92 3.74
C ALA A 501 3.11 31.24 3.69
N TRP A 502 3.01 30.12 2.99
CA TRP A 502 1.89 29.18 3.06
C TRP A 502 2.48 27.82 3.38
N TYR A 503 1.92 27.10 4.35
CA TYR A 503 2.46 25.79 4.71
C TYR A 503 1.44 24.88 5.35
N ASP A 504 1.62 23.59 5.10
CA ASP A 504 0.90 22.49 5.73
C ASP A 504 1.90 21.34 5.86
N ILE A 505 2.54 21.24 7.02
CA ILE A 505 3.70 20.37 7.31
C ILE A 505 3.48 19.66 8.66
N GLU A 506 4.04 18.45 8.84
CA GLU A 506 3.72 17.64 10.00
C GLU A 506 4.07 18.36 11.31
N THR A 507 3.07 18.53 12.18
CA THR A 507 3.22 19.33 13.40
C THR A 507 4.23 18.70 14.34
N ASP A 508 5.22 19.50 14.71
CA ASP A 508 6.32 19.18 15.62
C ASP A 508 7.32 18.11 15.11
N TRP A 509 7.15 17.61 13.88
CA TRP A 509 8.05 16.66 13.23
C TRP A 509 8.81 17.29 12.07
N ASP A 510 8.06 17.86 11.11
CA ASP A 510 8.62 18.61 9.99
C ASP A 510 8.82 20.08 10.32
N TYR A 511 9.89 20.67 9.81
CA TYR A 511 10.22 22.07 10.06
C TYR A 511 10.71 22.81 8.81
N ALA A 512 10.09 23.95 8.54
CA ALA A 512 10.75 25.01 7.80
C ALA A 512 11.52 25.94 8.76
N SER A 513 12.56 26.63 8.28
CA SER A 513 13.32 27.57 9.09
C SER A 513 14.02 28.64 8.25
N VAL A 514 14.22 29.81 8.87
CA VAL A 514 15.14 30.83 8.35
C VAL A 514 16.45 30.70 9.11
N GLN A 515 17.54 30.52 8.39
CA GLN A 515 18.85 30.32 8.99
C GLN A 515 19.89 31.30 8.44
N VAL A 516 20.81 31.72 9.31
CA VAL A 516 21.86 32.68 8.98
C VAL A 516 23.22 32.08 9.31
N LYS A 517 24.20 32.34 8.45
CA LYS A 517 25.60 31.97 8.62
C LYS A 517 26.48 33.18 8.37
N GLU A 518 27.29 33.55 9.34
CA GLU A 518 28.24 34.67 9.20
C GLU A 518 29.40 34.28 8.27
N ALA A 519 29.91 35.25 7.50
CA ALA A 519 31.07 35.03 6.65
C ALA A 519 32.27 34.47 7.44
N GLY A 520 32.76 33.29 7.04
CA GLY A 520 33.85 32.57 7.71
C GLY A 520 33.41 31.58 8.80
N SER A 521 32.11 31.49 9.12
CA SER A 521 31.52 30.42 9.91
C SER A 521 31.14 29.23 9.03
N ASN A 522 31.22 28.01 9.59
CA ASN A 522 30.67 26.80 8.97
C ASN A 522 29.34 26.36 9.61
N THR A 523 28.78 27.19 10.49
CA THR A 523 27.58 26.85 11.28
C THR A 523 26.42 27.74 10.88
N TRP A 524 25.32 27.11 10.46
CA TRP A 524 24.03 27.75 10.27
C TRP A 524 23.28 27.84 11.59
N THR A 525 22.62 28.98 11.83
CA THR A 525 21.81 29.21 13.03
C THR A 525 20.38 29.56 12.61
N ALA A 526 19.39 28.79 13.06
CA ALA A 526 17.98 29.13 12.88
C ALA A 526 17.59 30.32 13.76
N ILE A 527 17.00 31.36 13.15
CA ILE A 527 16.67 32.61 13.83
C ILE A 527 15.17 32.73 14.09
N LYS A 528 14.81 33.45 15.16
CA LYS A 528 13.43 33.66 15.57
C LYS A 528 12.70 34.60 14.62
N GLY A 529 11.46 34.25 14.28
CA GLY A 529 10.52 35.10 13.54
C GLY A 529 9.16 35.17 14.23
N ASN A 530 8.21 35.87 13.61
CA ASN A 530 6.83 35.97 14.10
C ASN A 530 5.99 34.69 13.91
N ILE A 531 6.44 33.76 13.07
CA ILE A 531 5.76 32.48 12.76
C ILE A 531 6.52 31.25 13.28
N THR A 532 7.59 31.44 14.06
CA THR A 532 8.42 30.34 14.57
C THR A 532 8.01 29.89 15.98
N THR A 533 8.28 28.62 16.29
CA THR A 533 8.20 28.02 17.63
C THR A 533 9.56 27.47 18.07
N ASP A 534 9.81 27.47 19.37
CA ASP A 534 10.93 26.80 20.03
C ASP A 534 10.52 25.46 20.69
N THR A 535 9.25 25.07 20.52
CA THR A 535 8.71 23.79 20.99
C THR A 535 9.37 22.65 20.22
N ASN A 536 9.86 21.64 20.95
CA ASN A 536 10.64 20.55 20.36
C ASN A 536 10.37 19.19 21.02
N PRO A 537 9.12 18.70 21.01
CA PRO A 537 8.75 17.46 21.69
C PRO A 537 9.48 16.24 21.09
N ASN A 538 9.73 16.27 19.77
CA ASN A 538 10.35 15.17 19.02
C ASN A 538 11.86 15.35 18.77
N LYS A 539 12.46 16.42 19.32
CA LYS A 539 13.90 16.74 19.18
C LYS A 539 14.38 16.99 17.75
N GLN A 540 13.47 17.38 16.86
CA GLN A 540 13.75 17.70 15.44
C GLN A 540 13.76 19.21 15.15
N ASN A 541 13.19 20.05 16.03
CA ASN A 541 13.19 21.50 15.83
C ASN A 541 14.64 22.05 15.83
N PRO A 542 15.05 22.83 14.80
CA PRO A 542 16.38 23.45 14.72
C PRO A 542 16.59 24.61 15.71
N GLY A 543 15.65 24.84 16.63
CA GLY A 543 15.67 25.85 17.68
C GLY A 543 14.63 26.96 17.46
N ASN A 544 14.47 27.41 16.21
CA ASN A 544 13.42 28.35 15.80
C ASN A 544 12.81 27.88 14.47
N GLY A 545 11.99 26.82 14.55
CA GLY A 545 11.33 26.22 13.39
C GLY A 545 9.91 26.74 13.16
N ILE A 546 9.41 26.56 11.95
CA ILE A 546 8.02 26.74 11.51
C ILE A 546 7.47 25.33 11.33
N THR A 547 6.31 25.02 11.92
CA THR A 547 5.67 23.69 11.83
C THR A 547 4.14 23.82 11.86
N GLY A 548 3.42 22.78 11.46
CA GLY A 548 1.96 22.74 11.42
C GLY A 548 1.35 23.34 10.16
N SER A 549 0.18 23.96 10.28
CA SER A 549 -0.59 24.48 9.14
C SER A 549 -0.87 25.98 9.28
N SER A 550 -0.61 26.75 8.22
CA SER A 550 -0.82 28.20 8.20
C SER A 550 -2.27 28.61 7.89
N ASN A 551 -3.08 27.68 7.37
CA ASN A 551 -4.46 27.92 6.92
C ASN A 551 -4.60 29.08 5.91
N GLY A 552 -3.62 29.23 5.01
CA GLY A 552 -3.53 30.32 4.05
C GLY A 552 -2.21 31.06 4.10
N TRP A 553 -2.06 32.09 3.27
CA TRP A 553 -0.85 32.93 3.25
C TRP A 553 -0.77 33.80 4.51
N VAL A 554 0.37 33.73 5.19
CA VAL A 554 0.70 34.56 6.35
C VAL A 554 1.93 35.43 6.07
N ASP A 555 1.99 36.59 6.72
CA ASP A 555 3.17 37.45 6.67
C ASP A 555 4.25 36.92 7.62
N ALA A 556 5.43 36.64 7.08
CA ALA A 556 6.60 36.23 7.83
C ALA A 556 7.59 37.39 7.94
N SER A 557 8.13 37.61 9.14
CA SER A 557 9.06 38.70 9.45
C SER A 557 10.13 38.23 10.44
N PHE A 558 11.40 38.45 10.07
CA PHE A 558 12.58 37.99 10.80
C PHE A 558 13.58 39.15 10.95
N ASP A 559 13.96 39.45 12.20
CA ASP A 559 14.94 40.48 12.50
C ASP A 559 16.36 39.98 12.23
N LEU A 560 17.10 40.71 11.41
CA LEU A 560 18.50 40.43 11.07
C LEU A 560 19.45 41.38 11.80
N SER A 561 18.96 42.24 12.69
CA SER A 561 19.75 43.31 13.32
C SER A 561 20.91 42.79 14.16
N ALA A 562 20.83 41.56 14.69
CA ALA A 562 21.95 40.88 15.37
C ALA A 562 23.18 40.66 14.46
N TYR A 563 23.01 40.74 13.15
CA TYR A 563 24.06 40.54 12.14
C TYR A 563 24.50 41.84 11.46
N THR A 564 24.01 42.99 11.92
CA THR A 564 24.51 44.30 11.46
C THR A 564 26.01 44.43 11.67
N GLY A 565 26.69 45.11 10.74
CA GLY A 565 28.15 45.19 10.70
C GLY A 565 28.86 43.98 10.08
N LYS A 566 28.11 43.00 9.54
CA LYS A 566 28.67 41.74 8.99
C LYS A 566 28.17 41.45 7.58
N ASN A 567 28.89 40.59 6.87
CA ASN A 567 28.37 39.89 5.69
C ASN A 567 27.81 38.55 6.14
N ILE A 568 26.64 38.18 5.63
CA ILE A 568 25.98 36.91 5.97
C ILE A 568 25.54 36.15 4.72
N GLU A 569 25.45 34.82 4.85
CA GLU A 569 24.60 33.99 4.02
C GLU A 569 23.28 33.75 4.76
N LEU A 570 22.18 33.86 4.04
CA LEU A 570 20.83 33.63 4.53
C LEU A 570 20.22 32.47 3.74
N ARG A 571 19.55 31.53 4.43
CA ARG A 571 18.81 30.44 3.80
C ARG A 571 17.42 30.27 4.38
N LEU A 572 16.46 29.98 3.51
CA LEU A 572 15.21 29.31 3.87
C LEU A 572 15.46 27.82 3.70
N ASN A 573 15.08 27.02 4.69
CA ASN A 573 15.31 25.58 4.71
C ASN A 573 14.01 24.88 5.06
N TYR A 574 13.72 23.77 4.39
CA TYR A 574 12.61 22.89 4.68
C TYR A 574 13.15 21.47 4.86
N TRP A 575 12.94 20.94 6.06
CA TRP A 575 13.42 19.64 6.49
C TRP A 575 12.24 18.78 6.93
N THR A 576 12.20 17.53 6.46
CA THR A 576 11.15 16.56 6.84
C THR A 576 11.75 15.31 7.44
N ASP A 577 10.96 14.66 8.28
CA ASP A 577 11.36 13.43 8.93
C ASP A 577 11.11 12.19 8.05
N VAL A 578 11.20 10.98 8.63
CA VAL A 578 11.13 9.73 7.86
C VAL A 578 9.72 9.34 7.40
N ALA A 579 8.67 10.10 7.75
CA ALA A 579 7.30 9.76 7.39
C ALA A 579 6.36 10.98 7.35
N VAL A 580 5.11 10.73 6.94
CA VAL A 580 3.99 11.71 6.99
C VAL A 580 4.28 13.02 6.24
N SER A 581 4.62 12.90 4.97
CA SER A 581 4.58 14.03 4.02
C SER A 581 3.21 14.71 3.87
N LEU A 582 3.05 15.92 4.40
CA LEU A 582 1.92 16.83 4.10
C LEU A 582 2.19 17.69 2.85
N THR A 583 1.44 18.78 2.65
CA THR A 583 1.49 19.57 1.41
C THR A 583 2.80 20.34 1.22
N GLY A 584 3.57 20.59 2.28
CA GLY A 584 4.88 21.22 2.21
C GLY A 584 4.88 22.72 2.53
N PHE A 585 5.98 23.38 2.19
CA PHE A 585 6.27 24.78 2.54
C PHE A 585 6.44 25.65 1.30
N TYR A 586 5.70 26.76 1.24
CA TYR A 586 5.67 27.69 0.12
C TYR A 586 6.04 29.11 0.56
N VAL A 587 6.78 29.81 -0.29
CA VAL A 587 7.34 31.15 -0.03
C VAL A 587 7.15 32.04 -1.24
N ASP A 588 6.70 33.26 -1.00
CA ASP A 588 6.50 34.27 -2.04
C ASP A 588 6.80 35.68 -1.51
N ASP A 589 6.86 36.69 -2.38
CA ASP A 589 7.04 38.11 -2.06
C ASP A 589 8.20 38.40 -1.09
N ILE A 590 9.36 37.78 -1.33
CA ILE A 590 10.54 37.91 -0.46
C ILE A 590 11.10 39.33 -0.56
N SER A 591 11.41 39.96 0.57
CA SER A 591 12.13 41.22 0.61
C SER A 591 13.06 41.34 1.81
N ILE A 592 14.25 41.88 1.58
CA ILE A 592 15.19 42.26 2.65
C ILE A 592 15.26 43.77 2.67
N THR A 593 14.92 44.35 3.81
CA THR A 593 14.96 45.80 4.04
C THR A 593 16.11 46.14 4.97
N VAL A 594 17.02 47.00 4.53
CA VAL A 594 18.16 47.51 5.31
C VAL A 594 17.99 49.02 5.46
N ASP A 595 17.98 49.49 6.71
CA ASP A 595 17.81 50.92 7.07
C ASP A 595 16.63 51.60 6.34
N GLY A 596 15.52 50.86 6.20
CA GLY A 596 14.29 51.33 5.56
C GLY A 596 14.24 51.21 4.03
N SER A 597 15.31 50.74 3.39
CA SER A 597 15.37 50.52 1.93
C SER A 597 15.35 49.04 1.58
N LYS A 598 14.52 48.61 0.63
CA LYS A 598 14.54 47.24 0.10
C LYS A 598 15.82 47.04 -0.73
N VAL A 599 16.72 46.19 -0.25
CA VAL A 599 17.99 45.87 -0.92
C VAL A 599 17.91 44.57 -1.73
N LEU A 600 16.92 43.73 -1.44
CA LEU A 600 16.58 42.53 -2.20
C LEU A 600 15.07 42.40 -2.27
N THR A 601 14.56 42.01 -3.44
CA THR A 601 13.17 41.61 -3.67
C THR A 601 13.13 40.43 -4.63
N ASP A 602 12.28 39.45 -4.36
CA ASP A 602 12.11 38.27 -5.20
C ASP A 602 10.67 37.76 -5.07
N ASP A 603 9.91 37.79 -6.17
CA ASP A 603 8.50 37.39 -6.30
C ASP A 603 8.34 36.12 -7.15
N ALA A 604 9.42 35.36 -7.37
CA ALA A 604 9.44 34.13 -8.17
C ALA A 604 9.04 34.26 -9.66
N GLU A 605 8.80 35.47 -10.19
CA GLU A 605 8.35 35.67 -11.57
C GLU A 605 9.48 35.70 -12.62
N GLY A 606 10.73 35.80 -12.17
CA GLY A 606 11.89 35.99 -13.02
C GLY A 606 13.12 35.21 -12.55
N SER A 607 14.30 35.73 -12.88
CA SER A 607 15.56 35.16 -12.38
C SER A 607 15.64 35.33 -10.87
N SER A 608 15.75 34.22 -10.14
CA SER A 608 15.85 34.23 -8.68
C SER A 608 17.12 34.94 -8.19
N SER A 609 16.98 35.68 -7.09
CA SER A 609 18.08 36.21 -6.26
C SER A 609 18.64 35.18 -5.29
N PHE A 610 18.06 33.97 -5.26
CA PHE A 610 18.49 32.85 -4.44
C PHE A 610 19.08 31.73 -5.30
N LYS A 611 20.09 31.06 -4.75
CA LYS A 611 20.52 29.74 -5.22
C LYS A 611 19.55 28.71 -4.63
N LEU A 612 18.83 28.02 -5.51
CA LEU A 612 17.92 26.95 -5.14
C LEU A 612 18.67 25.62 -5.01
N ASP A 613 18.34 24.84 -3.99
CA ASP A 613 18.84 23.50 -3.70
C ASP A 613 17.65 22.66 -3.20
N GLY A 614 16.92 22.02 -4.11
CA GLY A 614 15.67 21.31 -3.80
C GLY A 614 14.40 22.17 -3.85
N PHE A 615 14.48 23.47 -3.52
CA PHE A 615 13.37 24.40 -3.79
C PHE A 615 13.17 24.58 -5.30
N LYS A 616 11.91 24.74 -5.74
CA LYS A 616 11.56 24.97 -7.15
C LYS A 616 10.50 26.07 -7.28
N THR A 617 10.41 26.65 -8.47
CA THR A 617 9.28 27.53 -8.83
C THR A 617 8.03 26.68 -9.05
N ASP A 618 6.91 27.09 -8.48
CA ASP A 618 5.61 26.39 -8.54
C ASP A 618 4.46 27.39 -8.82
N GLN A 619 3.27 26.90 -9.15
CA GLN A 619 2.07 27.72 -9.44
C GLN A 619 0.94 27.49 -8.44
N GLY A 620 1.23 26.85 -7.32
CA GLY A 620 0.26 26.42 -6.31
C GLY A 620 -0.54 25.20 -6.76
N LYS A 621 0.04 24.36 -7.61
CA LYS A 621 -0.67 23.27 -8.28
C LYS A 621 0.19 22.02 -8.41
N PHE A 622 -0.43 20.85 -8.23
CA PHE A 622 0.17 19.58 -8.62
C PHE A 622 -0.70 18.85 -9.64
N PHE A 623 -0.06 17.94 -10.36
CA PHE A 623 -0.68 17.11 -11.38
C PHE A 623 -0.54 15.65 -10.95
N SER A 624 -1.62 14.89 -11.02
CA SER A 624 -1.62 13.45 -10.72
C SER A 624 -2.12 12.66 -11.91
N ASN A 625 -1.57 11.46 -12.13
CA ASN A 625 -2.05 10.62 -13.20
C ASN A 625 -3.46 10.10 -12.87
N ARG A 626 -4.22 9.88 -13.93
CA ARG A 626 -5.48 9.15 -13.88
C ARG A 626 -5.68 8.39 -15.18
N TYR A 627 -6.25 7.21 -15.09
CA TYR A 627 -6.39 6.31 -16.23
C TYR A 627 -7.47 5.27 -15.97
N TYR A 628 -7.91 4.63 -17.04
CA TYR A 628 -8.72 3.43 -16.93
C TYR A 628 -7.86 2.18 -17.13
N LEU A 629 -8.18 1.11 -16.41
CA LEU A 629 -7.71 -0.24 -16.69
C LEU A 629 -8.91 -1.11 -17.08
N LEU A 630 -8.82 -1.74 -18.24
CA LEU A 630 -9.86 -2.61 -18.79
C LEU A 630 -9.37 -4.04 -18.73
N GLU A 631 -10.06 -4.90 -17.98
CA GLU A 631 -9.73 -6.32 -17.85
C GLU A 631 -10.94 -7.21 -18.11
N TRP A 632 -10.70 -8.48 -18.47
CA TRP A 632 -11.76 -9.45 -18.69
C TRP A 632 -11.78 -10.48 -17.55
N ARG A 633 -12.89 -10.58 -16.83
CA ARG A 633 -13.07 -11.47 -15.66
C ARG A 633 -14.03 -12.59 -15.99
N THR A 634 -13.71 -13.79 -15.49
CA THR A 634 -14.48 -15.02 -15.72
C THR A 634 -14.73 -15.73 -14.39
N HIS A 635 -15.18 -16.98 -14.42
CA HIS A 635 -15.28 -17.85 -13.23
C HIS A 635 -14.34 -19.06 -13.36
N ASN A 636 -13.21 -18.88 -14.05
CA ASN A 636 -12.20 -19.92 -14.25
C ASN A 636 -11.01 -19.67 -13.30
N GLY A 637 -10.19 -20.70 -13.09
CA GLY A 637 -8.99 -20.58 -12.24
C GLY A 637 -9.34 -20.05 -10.85
N VAL A 638 -8.52 -19.14 -10.33
CA VAL A 638 -8.76 -18.48 -9.03
C VAL A 638 -10.03 -17.62 -9.02
N ASP A 639 -10.44 -17.06 -10.17
CA ASP A 639 -11.68 -16.26 -10.29
C ASP A 639 -12.96 -17.10 -10.13
N ILE A 640 -12.87 -18.43 -9.96
CA ILE A 640 -14.02 -19.22 -9.48
C ILE A 640 -14.56 -18.68 -8.15
N GLY A 641 -13.71 -18.04 -7.34
CA GLY A 641 -14.07 -17.34 -6.12
C GLY A 641 -15.19 -16.31 -6.30
N LEU A 642 -15.19 -15.60 -7.43
CA LEU A 642 -16.21 -14.62 -7.76
C LEU A 642 -17.61 -15.24 -7.85
N LYS A 643 -17.72 -16.53 -8.17
CA LYS A 643 -18.99 -17.26 -8.22
C LYS A 643 -19.43 -17.81 -6.85
N ASN A 644 -18.48 -17.97 -5.93
CA ASN A 644 -18.66 -18.73 -4.70
C ASN A 644 -18.53 -17.81 -3.47
N ILE A 645 -19.32 -16.74 -3.39
CA ILE A 645 -19.22 -15.80 -2.27
C ILE A 645 -20.26 -16.17 -1.20
N ARG A 646 -19.82 -16.79 -0.09
CA ARG A 646 -20.70 -17.16 1.02
C ARG A 646 -21.39 -15.94 1.64
N ARG A 647 -22.73 -15.93 1.63
CA ARG A 647 -23.61 -14.94 2.28
C ARG A 647 -24.76 -15.65 2.96
N GLY A 648 -24.74 -15.78 4.28
CA GLY A 648 -25.74 -16.56 5.01
C GLY A 648 -25.86 -18.00 4.48
N ALA A 649 -27.08 -18.43 4.12
CA ALA A 649 -27.32 -19.75 3.54
C ALA A 649 -27.19 -19.79 2.00
N SER A 650 -26.74 -18.71 1.37
CA SER A 650 -26.60 -18.58 -0.08
C SER A 650 -25.14 -18.49 -0.53
N LEU A 651 -24.91 -18.64 -1.83
CA LEU A 651 -23.72 -18.20 -2.53
C LEU A 651 -24.11 -17.05 -3.46
N MET A 652 -23.50 -15.89 -3.27
CA MET A 652 -23.55 -14.76 -4.18
C MET A 652 -22.51 -14.97 -5.28
N SER A 653 -22.80 -14.45 -6.48
CA SER A 653 -21.87 -14.44 -7.61
C SER A 653 -21.67 -13.01 -8.04
N TYR A 654 -20.43 -12.64 -8.31
CA TYR A 654 -20.08 -11.49 -9.12
C TYR A 654 -20.09 -11.92 -10.59
N ASP A 655 -20.54 -11.05 -11.49
CA ASP A 655 -20.72 -11.37 -12.90
C ASP A 655 -19.39 -11.54 -13.64
N LYS A 656 -19.46 -11.99 -14.89
CA LYS A 656 -18.30 -12.13 -15.79
C LYS A 656 -18.39 -11.10 -16.91
N GLY A 657 -17.24 -10.70 -17.45
CA GLY A 657 -17.18 -9.79 -18.58
C GLY A 657 -16.07 -8.75 -18.44
N LEU A 658 -16.27 -7.61 -19.08
CA LEU A 658 -15.34 -6.49 -19.00
C LEU A 658 -15.53 -5.75 -17.69
N VAL A 659 -14.52 -5.72 -16.85
CA VAL A 659 -14.48 -4.85 -15.66
C VAL A 659 -13.69 -3.59 -16.01
N VAL A 660 -14.29 -2.43 -15.78
CA VAL A 660 -13.68 -1.13 -16.03
C VAL A 660 -13.25 -0.53 -14.70
N TRP A 661 -11.96 -0.39 -14.50
CA TRP A 661 -11.37 0.23 -13.31
C TRP A 661 -10.99 1.67 -13.63
N TYR A 662 -11.27 2.60 -12.72
CA TYR A 662 -10.80 3.98 -12.79
C TYR A 662 -9.80 4.26 -11.67
N VAL A 663 -8.57 4.61 -12.07
CA VAL A 663 -7.45 4.96 -11.19
C VAL A 663 -7.30 6.48 -11.14
N ASP A 664 -7.17 7.04 -9.94
CA ASP A 664 -6.90 8.46 -9.69
C ASP A 664 -5.83 8.62 -8.62
N GLU A 665 -4.58 8.77 -9.05
CA GLU A 665 -3.41 8.83 -8.17
C GLU A 665 -3.38 10.09 -7.28
N SER A 666 -4.30 11.05 -7.47
CA SER A 666 -4.41 12.21 -6.56
C SER A 666 -4.86 11.84 -5.15
N TYR A 667 -5.42 10.64 -4.97
CA TYR A 667 -5.85 10.11 -3.68
C TYR A 667 -4.77 9.26 -2.97
N GLY A 668 -3.61 9.00 -3.59
CA GLY A 668 -2.58 8.17 -2.97
C GLY A 668 -3.06 6.75 -2.71
N ASP A 669 -3.21 6.37 -1.44
CA ASP A 669 -3.69 5.07 -0.94
C ASP A 669 -5.13 5.14 -0.39
N ASP A 670 -5.86 6.21 -0.69
CA ASP A 670 -7.13 6.54 -0.05
C ASP A 670 -8.34 6.05 -0.87
N ASN A 671 -9.15 5.15 -0.27
CA ASN A 671 -10.45 4.71 -0.77
C ASN A 671 -11.59 4.98 0.25
N TRP A 672 -11.49 6.06 1.03
CA TRP A 672 -12.45 6.46 2.06
C TRP A 672 -13.73 7.06 1.48
N THR A 673 -14.50 6.22 0.79
CA THR A 673 -15.71 6.60 0.04
C THR A 673 -16.82 7.21 0.91
N GLY A 674 -16.83 7.02 2.23
CA GLY A 674 -17.73 7.75 3.13
C GLY A 674 -17.32 9.21 3.39
N ILE A 675 -16.04 9.56 3.17
CA ILE A 675 -15.54 10.95 3.20
C ILE A 675 -15.72 11.62 1.84
N HIS A 676 -15.35 10.91 0.77
CA HIS A 676 -15.48 11.39 -0.61
C HIS A 676 -16.18 10.37 -1.51
N PRO A 677 -17.53 10.30 -1.45
CA PRO A 677 -18.29 9.35 -2.26
C PRO A 677 -18.04 9.48 -3.76
N GLY A 678 -17.83 8.34 -4.42
CA GLY A 678 -17.49 8.25 -5.83
C GLY A 678 -16.01 8.47 -6.16
N GLU A 679 -15.19 8.89 -5.19
CA GLU A 679 -13.77 9.18 -5.36
C GLU A 679 -12.90 8.21 -4.54
N GLY A 680 -11.62 8.11 -4.91
CA GLY A 680 -10.61 7.24 -4.27
C GLY A 680 -9.54 6.84 -5.29
N PHE A 681 -8.43 6.25 -4.83
CA PHE A 681 -7.30 5.94 -5.71
C PHE A 681 -7.62 4.87 -6.76
N LEU A 682 -8.49 3.92 -6.44
CA LEU A 682 -8.90 2.82 -7.32
C LEU A 682 -10.38 2.49 -7.10
N GLY A 683 -11.13 2.26 -8.17
CA GLY A 683 -12.49 1.74 -8.06
C GLY A 683 -13.02 1.21 -9.38
N VAL A 684 -13.85 0.17 -9.30
CA VAL A 684 -14.62 -0.40 -10.38
C VAL A 684 -15.77 0.56 -10.74
N VAL A 685 -16.00 0.72 -12.04
CA VAL A 685 -17.18 1.39 -12.57
C VAL A 685 -18.28 0.36 -12.72
N ASP A 686 -19.36 0.55 -11.97
CA ASP A 686 -20.52 -0.33 -11.99
C ASP A 686 -21.27 -0.23 -13.32
N ALA A 687 -21.55 -1.36 -13.97
CA ALA A 687 -22.36 -1.41 -15.19
C ALA A 687 -23.86 -1.22 -14.90
N ASP A 688 -24.33 -1.55 -13.69
CA ASP A 688 -25.72 -1.46 -13.27
C ASP A 688 -25.91 -0.71 -11.95
N GLN A 689 -26.30 0.57 -12.02
CA GLN A 689 -26.43 1.41 -10.82
C GLN A 689 -27.75 1.15 -10.06
N HIS A 690 -28.41 0.00 -10.26
CA HIS A 690 -29.62 -0.37 -9.53
C HIS A 690 -29.31 -0.66 -8.06
N THR A 691 -29.88 0.13 -7.15
CA THR A 691 -29.66 -0.09 -5.73
C THR A 691 -30.36 -1.37 -5.25
N ASN A 692 -29.59 -2.29 -4.69
CA ASN A 692 -30.07 -3.48 -4.01
C ASN A 692 -30.48 -3.22 -2.56
N TYR A 693 -31.62 -3.80 -2.16
CA TYR A 693 -32.23 -3.64 -0.84
C TYR A 693 -32.50 -4.99 -0.17
N TRP A 694 -32.36 -5.01 1.14
CA TRP A 694 -32.83 -6.09 2.01
C TRP A 694 -34.36 -6.12 2.10
N SER A 695 -34.92 -7.25 2.54
CA SER A 695 -36.36 -7.45 2.71
C SER A 695 -37.01 -6.52 3.75
N ASP A 696 -36.23 -5.93 4.64
CA ASP A 696 -36.66 -4.89 5.59
C ASP A 696 -36.57 -3.46 5.01
N LYS A 697 -36.16 -3.33 3.74
CA LYS A 697 -35.94 -2.09 2.98
C LYS A 697 -34.66 -1.33 3.34
N ALA A 698 -33.77 -1.90 4.15
CA ALA A 698 -32.43 -1.34 4.30
C ALA A 698 -31.66 -1.46 2.97
N VAL A 699 -30.82 -0.49 2.66
CA VAL A 699 -29.91 -0.53 1.50
C VAL A 699 -28.80 -1.54 1.81
N GLY A 700 -28.46 -2.40 0.85
CA GLY A 700 -27.28 -3.27 0.97
C GLY A 700 -25.99 -2.47 0.80
N SER A 701 -24.94 -2.80 1.55
CA SER A 701 -23.58 -2.24 1.37
C SER A 701 -23.01 -2.46 -0.02
N THR A 702 -21.88 -1.81 -0.32
CA THR A 702 -21.27 -1.74 -1.66
C THR A 702 -21.03 -3.11 -2.28
N ARG A 703 -20.60 -4.12 -1.52
CA ARG A 703 -20.48 -5.52 -1.97
C ARG A 703 -21.72 -6.15 -2.61
N TYR A 704 -22.92 -5.71 -2.24
CA TYR A 704 -24.15 -6.22 -2.84
C TYR A 704 -24.57 -5.41 -4.07
N GLN A 705 -24.03 -4.20 -4.22
CA GLN A 705 -24.21 -3.36 -5.40
C GLN A 705 -23.23 -3.81 -6.50
N MET A 706 -21.97 -4.10 -6.16
CA MET A 706 -20.91 -4.41 -7.13
C MET A 706 -20.99 -5.80 -7.78
N HIS A 707 -22.03 -6.59 -7.50
CA HIS A 707 -22.13 -7.97 -7.98
C HIS A 707 -22.29 -8.06 -9.50
N ASP A 708 -22.91 -7.06 -10.13
CA ASP A 708 -23.18 -7.00 -11.56
C ASP A 708 -22.43 -5.85 -12.28
N ALA A 709 -21.30 -5.44 -11.71
CA ALA A 709 -20.48 -4.35 -12.24
C ALA A 709 -19.83 -4.63 -13.61
N ALA A 710 -19.79 -5.89 -14.06
CA ALA A 710 -19.15 -6.26 -15.31
C ALA A 710 -20.00 -5.89 -16.55
N PHE A 711 -19.35 -5.26 -17.54
CA PHE A 711 -19.96 -4.96 -18.84
C PHE A 711 -19.95 -6.20 -19.74
N GLY A 712 -21.07 -6.52 -20.38
CA GLY A 712 -21.23 -7.77 -21.11
C GLY A 712 -22.28 -7.79 -22.21
N LEU A 713 -22.22 -8.83 -23.06
CA LEU A 713 -23.21 -9.08 -24.12
C LEU A 713 -24.45 -9.83 -23.62
N SER A 714 -24.31 -10.52 -22.48
CA SER A 714 -25.37 -11.26 -21.83
C SER A 714 -26.13 -10.36 -20.83
N LYS A 715 -27.28 -10.84 -20.36
CA LYS A 715 -27.93 -10.22 -19.20
C LYS A 715 -27.18 -10.62 -17.94
N THR A 716 -27.12 -9.72 -16.97
CA THR A 716 -26.62 -9.99 -15.62
C THR A 716 -27.43 -11.11 -14.96
N GLU A 717 -26.78 -11.86 -14.05
CA GLU A 717 -27.44 -12.97 -13.36
C GLU A 717 -28.40 -12.47 -12.26
N LYS A 718 -29.36 -13.30 -11.87
CA LYS A 718 -30.25 -12.98 -10.76
C LYS A 718 -29.59 -13.33 -9.43
N MET A 719 -29.79 -12.49 -8.42
CA MET A 719 -29.31 -12.75 -7.07
C MET A 719 -30.47 -13.05 -6.10
N PHE A 720 -30.29 -14.08 -5.26
CA PHE A 720 -31.14 -14.32 -4.08
C PHE A 720 -30.29 -14.75 -2.88
N LEU A 721 -30.26 -13.89 -1.87
CA LEU A 721 -29.54 -14.15 -0.61
C LEU A 721 -30.53 -14.44 0.50
N ASN A 722 -30.28 -15.51 1.25
CA ASN A 722 -31.12 -15.93 2.36
C ASN A 722 -30.31 -16.01 3.65
N TYR A 723 -30.72 -15.23 4.65
CA TYR A 723 -30.24 -15.34 6.03
C TYR A 723 -31.37 -15.96 6.86
N PRO A 724 -31.34 -17.28 7.10
CA PRO A 724 -32.48 -18.00 7.68
C PRO A 724 -32.97 -17.40 9.01
N GLY A 725 -34.28 -17.18 9.11
CA GLY A 725 -34.90 -16.59 10.31
C GLY A 725 -34.61 -15.10 10.50
N GLN A 726 -33.94 -14.46 9.53
CA GLN A 726 -33.56 -13.06 9.57
C GLN A 726 -34.13 -12.34 8.34
N PHE A 727 -33.35 -12.20 7.26
CA PHE A 727 -33.66 -11.33 6.11
C PHE A 727 -33.28 -12.00 4.79
N THR A 728 -33.78 -11.44 3.70
CA THR A 728 -33.44 -11.88 2.35
C THR A 728 -33.09 -10.69 1.48
N MET A 729 -32.21 -10.85 0.51
CA MET A 729 -31.98 -9.89 -0.57
C MET A 729 -32.36 -10.54 -1.90
N THR A 730 -32.92 -9.75 -2.81
CA THR A 730 -33.26 -10.24 -4.14
C THR A 730 -32.93 -9.18 -5.16
N ASP A 731 -32.14 -9.54 -6.15
CA ASP A 731 -31.96 -8.77 -7.36
C ASP A 731 -32.55 -9.54 -8.55
N ASN A 732 -33.53 -8.93 -9.20
CA ASN A 732 -34.14 -9.42 -10.43
C ASN A 732 -33.94 -8.44 -11.58
N PHE A 733 -33.22 -7.35 -11.35
CA PHE A 733 -32.97 -6.30 -12.33
C PHE A 733 -31.83 -6.74 -13.26
N THR A 734 -32.15 -7.63 -14.18
CA THR A 734 -31.13 -8.16 -15.10
C THR A 734 -31.10 -7.35 -16.39
N GLN A 735 -29.98 -6.71 -16.70
CA GLN A 735 -29.80 -5.91 -17.92
C GLN A 735 -28.60 -6.34 -18.75
N ARG A 736 -28.62 -5.98 -20.04
CA ARG A 736 -27.46 -6.13 -20.91
C ARG A 736 -26.76 -4.78 -20.97
N ASN A 737 -25.58 -4.69 -20.38
CA ASN A 737 -24.79 -3.46 -20.30
C ASN A 737 -23.46 -3.63 -21.05
N PRO A 738 -23.43 -3.53 -22.39
CA PRO A 738 -22.22 -3.79 -23.17
C PRO A 738 -21.34 -2.54 -23.34
N LEU A 739 -21.73 -1.39 -22.79
CA LEU A 739 -21.14 -0.09 -23.09
C LEU A 739 -20.88 0.71 -21.82
N PHE A 740 -19.61 0.96 -21.56
CA PHE A 740 -19.19 2.12 -20.78
C PHE A 740 -19.18 3.38 -21.66
N ASP A 741 -19.69 4.49 -21.14
CA ASP A 741 -19.72 5.82 -21.76
C ASP A 741 -19.48 6.87 -20.67
N ASP A 742 -18.32 7.53 -20.68
CA ASP A 742 -17.92 8.46 -19.62
C ASP A 742 -18.82 9.70 -19.48
N SER A 743 -19.78 9.90 -20.40
CA SER A 743 -20.81 10.93 -20.27
C SER A 743 -21.98 10.51 -19.38
N ALA A 744 -22.16 9.20 -19.16
CA ALA A 744 -23.17 8.61 -18.29
C ALA A 744 -22.88 8.89 -16.81
N ASN A 745 -23.87 8.58 -15.96
CA ASN A 745 -23.73 8.72 -14.51
C ASN A 745 -23.56 7.34 -13.88
N TYR A 746 -22.37 7.07 -13.35
CA TYR A 746 -22.02 5.84 -12.65
C TYR A 746 -22.08 5.97 -11.13
N SER A 747 -22.76 7.01 -10.62
CA SER A 747 -23.14 7.06 -9.20
C SER A 747 -24.24 6.04 -8.91
N ASN A 748 -24.23 5.42 -7.73
CA ASN A 748 -25.39 4.71 -7.21
C ASN A 748 -26.20 5.67 -6.30
N PRO A 749 -27.36 6.18 -6.75
CA PRO A 749 -28.08 7.21 -6.00
C PRO A 749 -28.70 6.71 -4.69
N GLY A 750 -28.90 5.39 -4.54
CA GLY A 750 -29.37 4.80 -3.29
C GLY A 750 -28.23 4.50 -2.31
N LEU A 751 -26.99 4.38 -2.78
CA LEU A 751 -25.79 4.26 -1.97
C LEU A 751 -24.59 4.95 -2.65
N VAL A 752 -24.35 6.22 -2.32
CA VAL A 752 -23.34 7.03 -3.05
C VAL A 752 -21.92 6.49 -2.93
N ASP A 753 -21.59 5.81 -1.82
CA ASP A 753 -20.30 5.17 -1.55
C ASP A 753 -19.95 4.10 -2.61
N ALA A 754 -20.98 3.40 -3.13
CA ALA A 754 -20.84 2.36 -4.15
C ALA A 754 -20.69 2.92 -5.58
N GLY A 755 -20.87 4.24 -5.76
CA GLY A 755 -20.73 4.88 -7.07
C GLY A 755 -19.28 5.09 -7.47
N ARG A 756 -19.07 5.42 -8.75
CA ARG A 756 -17.77 5.91 -9.24
C ARG A 756 -17.93 7.18 -10.08
N ASN A 757 -17.28 8.26 -9.67
CA ASN A 757 -17.21 9.48 -10.44
C ASN A 757 -16.13 9.32 -11.51
N VAL A 758 -16.52 9.54 -12.76
CA VAL A 758 -15.62 9.40 -13.90
C VAL A 758 -15.51 10.71 -14.68
N PRO A 759 -14.31 11.08 -15.17
CA PRO A 759 -14.12 12.30 -15.94
C PRO A 759 -14.69 12.15 -17.36
N LYS A 760 -15.23 13.25 -17.90
CA LYS A 760 -15.95 13.27 -19.18
C LYS A 760 -15.02 13.65 -20.33
N TYR A 761 -14.43 12.65 -20.99
CA TYR A 761 -13.59 12.82 -22.18
C TYR A 761 -14.27 12.35 -23.47
N GLY A 762 -15.52 11.89 -23.41
CA GLY A 762 -16.27 11.31 -24.51
C GLY A 762 -15.92 9.85 -24.81
N LEU A 763 -15.10 9.22 -23.96
CA LEU A 763 -14.61 7.85 -24.12
C LEU A 763 -15.73 6.85 -23.94
N LYS A 764 -15.67 5.81 -24.76
CA LYS A 764 -16.61 4.70 -24.77
C LYS A 764 -15.87 3.38 -24.89
N PHE A 765 -16.20 2.42 -24.03
CA PHE A 765 -15.66 1.05 -24.08
C PHE A 765 -16.81 0.09 -24.29
N ARG A 766 -16.86 -0.54 -25.46
CA ARG A 766 -17.97 -1.42 -25.85
C ARG A 766 -17.51 -2.85 -26.01
N VAL A 767 -18.12 -3.78 -25.29
CA VAL A 767 -18.00 -5.21 -25.60
C VAL A 767 -18.71 -5.48 -26.93
N VAL A 768 -17.97 -5.94 -27.92
CA VAL A 768 -18.47 -6.21 -29.29
C VAL A 768 -18.38 -7.68 -29.69
N GLY A 769 -17.73 -8.51 -28.87
CA GLY A 769 -17.65 -9.96 -29.05
C GLY A 769 -17.03 -10.63 -27.84
N GLU A 770 -17.22 -11.95 -27.75
CA GLU A 770 -16.55 -12.82 -26.78
C GLU A 770 -16.30 -14.18 -27.44
N SER A 771 -15.30 -14.94 -26.96
CA SER A 771 -15.05 -16.31 -27.42
C SER A 771 -16.20 -17.23 -27.00
N SER A 772 -16.37 -18.36 -27.70
CA SER A 772 -17.46 -19.31 -27.40
C SER A 772 -17.42 -19.90 -25.99
N ASP A 773 -16.24 -19.98 -25.39
CA ASP A 773 -16.01 -20.39 -24.00
C ASP A 773 -15.91 -19.23 -23.01
N GLY A 774 -16.03 -17.98 -23.49
CA GLY A 774 -16.01 -16.77 -22.69
C GLY A 774 -14.65 -16.36 -22.13
N THR A 775 -13.56 -17.04 -22.48
CA THR A 775 -12.21 -16.76 -21.97
C THR A 775 -11.56 -15.53 -22.61
N VAL A 776 -12.12 -14.99 -23.71
CA VAL A 776 -11.59 -13.79 -24.38
C VAL A 776 -12.71 -12.82 -24.69
N GLY A 777 -12.56 -11.57 -24.25
CA GLY A 777 -13.43 -10.46 -24.61
C GLY A 777 -12.87 -9.63 -25.77
N LYS A 778 -13.74 -9.16 -26.68
CA LYS A 778 -13.40 -8.18 -27.72
C LYS A 778 -14.04 -6.84 -27.39
N VAL A 779 -13.22 -5.83 -27.14
CA VAL A 779 -13.65 -4.49 -26.68
C VAL A 779 -13.29 -3.43 -27.72
N LEU A 780 -14.28 -2.67 -28.16
CA LEU A 780 -14.11 -1.47 -29.00
C LEU A 780 -13.95 -0.24 -28.11
N ILE A 781 -12.83 0.46 -28.25
CA ILE A 781 -12.52 1.71 -27.57
C ILE A 781 -12.63 2.86 -28.57
N PHE A 782 -13.47 3.86 -28.31
CA PHE A 782 -13.74 4.96 -29.24
C PHE A 782 -14.20 6.23 -28.52
N LYS A 783 -14.24 7.36 -29.24
CA LYS A 783 -14.70 8.66 -28.73
C LYS A 783 -15.80 9.27 -29.59
#